data_AF-A0A3M6UDS7-F1
#
_entry.id   AF-A0A3M6UDS7-F1
#
_cell.length_a   1.000
_cell.length_b   1.000
_cell.length_c   1.000
_cell.angle_alpha   90.00
_cell.angle_beta   90.00
_cell.angle_gamma   90.00
#
_symmetry.space_group_name_H-M   'P 1'
#
loop_
_entity.id
_entity.type
_entity.pdbx_description
1 polymer ?
#
loop_
_entity_poly.entity_id
_entity_poly.type
_entity_poly.pdbx_seq_one_letter_code
_entity_poly.pdbx_strand_id
1 'polypeptide(L)'
;MASTKTNLPAWLLLSKDDITRSVEWKDLTSELFDAVQHQLTENHVSYFSDLTDSEKVMFLDRAGKLVRDSSSYQKLMATVSETLDRNLNEEVTQTIIDASNTRTKAELLLQESSKASISLLQRWPDLKTKLFACLNRPLPTELRRAVWNWFLANPIVRKEYLEKLSRNKQDTVSRHDAAIGQKCKAFLSSESSHFRLESYPALLNIMKTSISYRDVKVSSTSTIVDTDFLLAIPFVKVMVADTHVQLINAEEIASFVEVYFTFLDSRPSLMKDSKSKEFLLAQKQFGSKMADYLNSKDQQLALTLQRIFSHDQTTQLAESLAAIMRSYARCMFVGFLSLDVVCYIWDQYILSMKLPSFNCIATFSAVMLLLLRDEILVCRNTKEIEEVLLAGSKKLTIRDFQRVIDHHFMADWQRLVTEEVHGSDLPLVDPVATVGRSAHPWSGWFRGQPPTRQRVEDRRQTREEREQERRRQLMEHRREEARKKQEQKEEMRRREQEMRQEFQAQKKREKEGIVALEKELKRERQERSSVEKKKDEEIARLQVELARLKRVTPVTSPAIRSSGAPSVKEPTPVNPSPRLSRASRQQVEDMVRSLLGATLHSLDLVAHGSEEQRTNLDIITKDALQTNSDQYKEAERELFGRELNTDDWDRMDEEERSENTRKLMTRLKEMRDESRLNAT
;
A
#
# COMPACT_ATOMS: atom_id res chain seq x y z
N MET A 1 7.42 13.62 -18.48
CA MET A 1 7.37 14.11 -17.09
C MET A 1 8.54 13.52 -16.30
N ALA A 2 9.05 14.18 -15.26
CA ALA A 2 10.18 13.66 -14.49
C ALA A 2 9.76 12.45 -13.63
N SER A 3 10.54 11.36 -13.67
CA SER A 3 10.33 10.21 -12.79
C SER A 3 10.86 10.51 -11.39
N THR A 4 9.98 11.04 -10.54
CA THR A 4 10.24 11.19 -9.11
C THR A 4 10.33 9.80 -8.47
N LYS A 5 11.54 9.41 -8.06
CA LYS A 5 11.75 8.19 -7.26
C LYS A 5 11.00 8.34 -5.94
N THR A 6 9.81 7.75 -5.87
CA THR A 6 8.94 7.74 -4.68
C THR A 6 9.54 6.82 -3.63
N ASN A 7 10.44 7.39 -2.82
CA ASN A 7 11.02 6.73 -1.67
C ASN A 7 9.90 6.40 -0.65
N LEU A 8 9.57 5.12 -0.54
CA LEU A 8 8.71 4.61 0.52
C LEU A 8 9.48 4.64 1.85
N PRO A 9 8.82 4.88 3.01
CA PRO A 9 9.46 4.80 4.32
C PRO A 9 10.16 3.45 4.57
N ALA A 10 11.26 3.47 5.32
CA ALA A 10 12.09 2.28 5.55
C ALA A 10 11.30 1.16 6.25
N TRP A 11 10.55 1.48 7.31
CA TRP A 11 9.67 0.54 7.99
C TRP A 11 8.58 -0.08 7.08
N LEU A 12 8.14 0.64 6.05
CA LEU A 12 7.13 0.16 5.10
C LEU A 12 7.72 -0.80 4.07
N LEU A 13 8.97 -0.56 3.64
CA LEU A 13 9.73 -1.50 2.82
C LEU A 13 10.05 -2.78 3.60
N LEU A 14 10.48 -2.65 4.86
CA LEU A 14 10.68 -3.78 5.77
C LEU A 14 9.38 -4.59 5.93
N SER A 15 8.24 -3.91 6.16
CA SER A 15 6.94 -4.57 6.27
C SER A 15 6.55 -5.35 5.02
N LYS A 16 6.77 -4.79 3.82
CA LYS A 16 6.53 -5.53 2.56
C LYS A 16 7.40 -6.78 2.47
N ASP A 17 8.68 -6.69 2.84
CA ASP A 17 9.61 -7.81 2.74
C ASP A 17 9.32 -8.88 3.81
N ASP A 18 8.89 -8.50 5.01
CA ASP A 18 8.36 -9.41 6.04
C ASP A 18 7.09 -10.13 5.54
N ILE A 19 6.10 -9.37 5.04
CA ILE A 19 4.82 -9.90 4.52
C ILE A 19 5.06 -10.88 3.37
N THR A 20 5.89 -10.52 2.38
CA THR A 20 6.17 -11.40 1.22
C THR A 20 6.99 -12.65 1.56
N ARG A 21 7.64 -12.69 2.74
CA ARG A 21 8.32 -13.88 3.27
C ARG A 21 7.42 -14.77 4.12
N SER A 22 6.27 -14.27 4.59
CA SER A 22 5.30 -15.00 5.43
C SER A 22 4.81 -16.31 4.78
N VAL A 23 4.17 -17.17 5.57
CA VAL A 23 3.53 -18.40 5.03
C VAL A 23 2.18 -18.03 4.42
N GLU A 24 1.44 -17.14 5.07
CA GLU A 24 0.10 -16.69 4.68
C GLU A 24 0.09 -16.00 3.30
N TRP A 25 1.18 -15.29 2.95
CA TRP A 25 1.36 -14.75 1.60
C TRP A 25 1.52 -15.87 0.56
N LYS A 26 2.30 -16.92 0.87
CA LYS A 26 2.54 -18.04 -0.05
C LYS A 26 1.26 -18.85 -0.25
N ASP A 27 0.57 -19.17 0.84
CA ASP A 27 -0.74 -19.85 0.84
C ASP A 27 -1.74 -19.09 -0.04
N LEU A 28 -1.86 -17.77 0.14
CA LEU A 28 -2.74 -16.94 -0.68
C LEU A 28 -2.33 -16.91 -2.16
N THR A 29 -1.02 -16.81 -2.46
CA THR A 29 -0.56 -16.82 -3.85
C THR A 29 -0.77 -18.17 -4.53
N SER A 30 -0.74 -19.28 -3.79
CA SER A 30 -1.13 -20.60 -4.33
C SER A 30 -2.63 -20.63 -4.62
N GLU A 31 -3.47 -20.27 -3.65
CA GLU A 31 -4.93 -20.27 -3.81
C GLU A 31 -5.39 -19.35 -4.97
N LEU A 32 -4.73 -18.20 -5.15
CA LEU A 32 -4.98 -17.30 -6.27
C LEU A 32 -4.49 -17.89 -7.60
N PHE A 33 -3.34 -18.57 -7.63
CA PHE A 33 -2.82 -19.25 -8.82
C PHE A 33 -3.76 -20.39 -9.26
N ASP A 34 -4.19 -21.22 -8.32
CA ASP A 34 -5.15 -22.30 -8.54
C ASP A 34 -6.49 -21.76 -9.08
N ALA A 35 -6.98 -20.65 -8.51
CA ALA A 35 -8.21 -19.98 -8.98
C ALA A 35 -8.08 -19.34 -10.37
N VAL A 36 -6.89 -18.88 -10.78
CA VAL A 36 -6.62 -18.42 -12.16
C VAL A 36 -6.50 -19.62 -13.11
N GLN A 37 -5.79 -20.68 -12.72
CA GLN A 37 -5.62 -21.88 -13.56
C GLN A 37 -6.95 -22.61 -13.80
N HIS A 38 -7.84 -22.64 -12.80
CA HIS A 38 -9.19 -23.17 -12.97
C HIS A 38 -9.97 -22.39 -14.05
N GLN A 39 -9.94 -21.06 -14.01
CA GLN A 39 -10.61 -20.21 -15.00
C GLN A 39 -10.00 -20.30 -16.40
N LEU A 40 -8.67 -20.40 -16.53
CA LEU A 40 -8.02 -20.65 -17.82
C LEU A 40 -8.54 -21.96 -18.43
N THR A 41 -8.66 -23.00 -17.61
CA THR A 41 -9.22 -24.31 -18.03
C THR A 41 -10.69 -24.20 -18.46
N GLU A 42 -11.53 -23.47 -17.70
CA GLU A 42 -12.95 -23.25 -18.00
C GLU A 42 -13.18 -22.43 -19.28
N ASN A 43 -12.33 -21.43 -19.54
CA ASN A 43 -12.41 -20.56 -20.72
C ASN A 43 -11.56 -21.09 -21.90
N HIS A 44 -11.02 -22.31 -21.78
CA HIS A 44 -10.20 -23.00 -22.79
C HIS A 44 -8.95 -22.24 -23.27
N VAL A 45 -8.35 -21.45 -22.38
CA VAL A 45 -7.09 -20.71 -22.62
C VAL A 45 -5.91 -21.56 -22.15
N SER A 46 -4.91 -21.76 -23.00
CA SER A 46 -3.77 -22.63 -22.71
C SER A 46 -2.83 -22.06 -21.65
N TYR A 47 -2.44 -20.79 -21.77
CA TYR A 47 -1.53 -20.14 -20.82
C TYR A 47 -1.96 -18.70 -20.49
N PHE A 48 -1.65 -18.23 -19.28
CA PHE A 48 -1.92 -16.85 -18.86
C PHE A 48 -1.14 -15.79 -19.68
N SER A 49 -0.07 -16.21 -20.38
CA SER A 49 0.66 -15.37 -21.36
C SER A 49 -0.20 -14.94 -22.54
N ASP A 50 -1.15 -15.79 -22.93
CA ASP A 50 -1.86 -15.71 -24.21
C ASP A 50 -3.01 -14.69 -24.16
N LEU A 51 -3.43 -14.32 -22.94
CA LEU A 51 -4.39 -13.27 -22.64
C LEU A 51 -3.83 -11.88 -22.96
N THR A 52 -4.64 -10.95 -23.45
CA THR A 52 -4.32 -9.51 -23.44
C THR A 52 -4.20 -9.01 -22.00
N ASP A 53 -3.49 -7.90 -21.75
CA ASP A 53 -3.32 -7.38 -20.39
C ASP A 53 -4.66 -6.97 -19.72
N SER A 54 -5.65 -6.57 -20.54
CA SER A 54 -7.05 -6.38 -20.13
C SER A 54 -7.69 -7.68 -19.62
N GLU A 55 -7.49 -8.81 -20.31
CA GLU A 55 -8.01 -10.11 -19.90
C GLU A 55 -7.25 -10.67 -18.70
N LYS A 56 -5.92 -10.48 -18.64
CA LYS A 56 -5.11 -10.82 -17.45
C LYS A 56 -5.68 -10.14 -16.19
N VAL A 57 -6.03 -8.86 -16.29
CA VAL A 57 -6.71 -8.12 -15.20
C VAL A 57 -8.10 -8.69 -14.90
N MET A 58 -8.90 -9.05 -15.91
CA MET A 58 -10.24 -9.64 -15.70
C MET A 58 -10.20 -11.02 -15.02
N PHE A 59 -9.27 -11.90 -15.41
CA PHE A 59 -9.09 -13.22 -14.79
C PHE A 59 -8.58 -13.08 -13.34
N LEU A 60 -7.68 -12.13 -13.08
CA LEU A 60 -7.24 -11.78 -11.72
C LEU A 60 -8.37 -11.16 -10.88
N ASP A 61 -9.27 -10.37 -11.48
CA ASP A 61 -10.47 -9.84 -10.80
C ASP A 61 -11.42 -10.97 -10.36
N ARG A 62 -11.77 -11.86 -11.28
CA ARG A 62 -12.59 -13.04 -10.97
C ARG A 62 -11.93 -13.95 -9.93
N ALA A 63 -10.62 -14.21 -10.06
CA ALA A 63 -9.88 -15.05 -9.12
C ALA A 63 -9.81 -14.44 -7.72
N GLY A 64 -9.45 -13.16 -7.59
CA GLY A 64 -9.40 -12.48 -6.29
C GLY A 64 -10.79 -12.32 -5.66
N LYS A 65 -11.87 -12.25 -6.45
CA LYS A 65 -13.25 -12.29 -5.93
C LYS A 65 -13.62 -13.64 -5.30
N LEU A 66 -13.15 -14.76 -5.86
CA LEU A 66 -13.32 -16.10 -5.26
C LEU A 66 -12.51 -16.24 -3.97
N VAL A 67 -11.26 -15.79 -3.98
CA VAL A 67 -10.31 -15.99 -2.86
C VAL A 67 -10.52 -14.99 -1.71
N ARG A 68 -11.17 -13.84 -1.95
CA ARG A 68 -11.49 -12.81 -0.92
C ARG A 68 -12.09 -13.36 0.37
N ASP A 69 -12.98 -14.34 0.25
CA ASP A 69 -13.73 -14.85 1.41
C ASP A 69 -13.04 -16.08 2.04
N SER A 70 -11.84 -16.45 1.59
CA SER A 70 -11.08 -17.61 2.07
C SER A 70 -10.39 -17.37 3.42
N SER A 71 -10.04 -18.48 4.09
CA SER A 71 -9.26 -18.42 5.34
C SER A 71 -7.84 -17.89 5.11
N SER A 72 -7.26 -18.09 3.93
CA SER A 72 -5.90 -17.66 3.58
C SER A 72 -5.84 -16.15 3.45
N TYR A 73 -6.85 -15.54 2.82
CA TYR A 73 -6.96 -14.08 2.74
C TYR A 73 -7.13 -13.45 4.13
N GLN A 74 -8.00 -14.02 4.97
CA GLN A 74 -8.22 -13.51 6.34
C GLN A 74 -6.96 -13.63 7.20
N LYS A 75 -6.20 -14.75 7.11
CA LYS A 75 -4.90 -14.92 7.77
C LYS A 75 -3.88 -13.89 7.29
N LEU A 76 -3.71 -13.73 5.97
CA LEU A 76 -2.79 -12.73 5.44
C LEU A 76 -3.14 -11.33 5.93
N MET A 77 -4.42 -10.94 5.91
CA MET A 77 -4.84 -9.62 6.38
C MET A 77 -4.53 -9.38 7.88
N ALA A 78 -4.56 -10.43 8.71
CA ALA A 78 -4.08 -10.37 10.08
C ALA A 78 -2.55 -10.17 10.14
N THR A 79 -1.77 -11.00 9.43
CA THR A 79 -0.30 -10.89 9.34
C THR A 79 0.15 -9.53 8.81
N VAL A 80 -0.55 -8.97 7.83
CA VAL A 80 -0.33 -7.62 7.28
C VAL A 80 -0.56 -6.56 8.36
N SER A 81 -1.67 -6.62 9.10
CA SER A 81 -1.95 -5.68 10.18
C SER A 81 -0.88 -5.74 11.27
N GLU A 82 -0.53 -6.95 11.75
CA GLU A 82 0.47 -7.13 12.82
C GLU A 82 1.87 -6.69 12.39
N THR A 83 2.26 -6.98 11.14
CA THR A 83 3.58 -6.58 10.61
C THR A 83 3.69 -5.06 10.46
N LEU A 84 2.65 -4.42 9.91
CA LEU A 84 2.60 -2.95 9.81
C LEU A 84 2.59 -2.31 11.20
N ASP A 85 1.78 -2.84 12.13
CA ASP A 85 1.73 -2.39 13.53
C ASP A 85 3.09 -2.45 14.20
N ARG A 86 3.77 -3.60 14.11
CA ARG A 86 5.08 -3.82 14.71
C ARG A 86 6.11 -2.86 14.14
N ASN A 87 6.30 -2.82 12.82
CA ASN A 87 7.35 -2.04 12.17
C ASN A 87 7.14 -0.52 12.31
N LEU A 88 5.88 -0.02 12.21
CA LEU A 88 5.55 1.39 12.47
C LEU A 88 5.79 1.76 13.94
N ASN A 89 5.43 0.87 14.87
CA ASN A 89 5.66 1.08 16.30
C ASN A 89 7.17 1.05 16.66
N GLU A 90 7.97 0.22 16.01
CA GLU A 90 9.43 0.19 16.15
C GLU A 90 10.05 1.51 15.69
N GLU A 91 9.74 1.99 14.48
CA GLU A 91 10.18 3.30 13.94
C GLU A 91 9.86 4.45 14.91
N VAL A 92 8.58 4.59 15.29
CA VAL A 92 8.15 5.64 16.21
C VAL A 92 8.80 5.50 17.60
N THR A 93 9.13 4.29 18.04
CA THR A 93 9.85 4.08 19.31
C THR A 93 11.29 4.58 19.21
N GLN A 94 11.98 4.45 18.07
CA GLN A 94 13.28 5.08 17.86
C GLN A 94 13.18 6.61 17.90
N THR A 95 12.19 7.20 17.22
CA THR A 95 11.98 8.67 17.25
C THR A 95 11.66 9.21 18.65
N ILE A 96 11.00 8.42 19.50
CA ILE A 96 10.71 8.79 20.90
C ILE A 96 11.96 8.78 21.80
N ILE A 97 12.99 8.01 21.44
CA ILE A 97 14.25 7.93 22.20
C ILE A 97 15.17 9.12 21.90
N ASP A 98 14.96 9.83 20.78
CA ASP A 98 15.68 11.05 20.44
C ASP A 98 15.41 12.18 21.44
N ALA A 99 16.46 12.71 22.06
CA ALA A 99 16.38 13.79 23.05
C ALA A 99 15.91 15.14 22.47
N SER A 100 15.87 15.29 21.14
CA SER A 100 15.31 16.45 20.45
C SER A 100 13.81 16.36 20.18
N ASN A 101 13.19 15.19 20.36
CA ASN A 101 11.78 14.99 20.06
C ASN A 101 10.85 15.71 21.07
N THR A 102 9.97 16.56 20.53
CA THR A 102 8.93 17.27 21.29
C THR A 102 7.53 16.68 21.11
N ARG A 103 7.35 15.68 20.23
CA ARG A 103 6.05 15.12 19.82
C ARG A 103 5.69 13.88 20.64
N THR A 104 4.40 13.71 20.91
CA THR A 104 3.86 12.50 21.56
C THR A 104 3.86 11.31 20.61
N LYS A 105 3.79 10.09 21.18
CA LYS A 105 3.68 8.85 20.39
C LYS A 105 2.49 8.86 19.42
N ALA A 106 1.36 9.44 19.80
CA ALA A 106 0.18 9.49 18.94
C ALA A 106 0.39 10.42 17.72
N GLU A 107 1.05 11.56 17.92
CA GLU A 107 1.38 12.49 16.83
C GLU A 107 2.41 11.89 15.87
N LEU A 108 3.41 11.17 16.38
CA LEU A 108 4.40 10.46 15.57
C LEU A 108 3.78 9.30 14.78
N LEU A 109 2.90 8.49 15.39
CA LEU A 109 2.14 7.44 14.68
C LEU A 109 1.30 8.03 13.54
N LEU A 110 0.57 9.12 13.80
CA LEU A 110 -0.24 9.80 12.77
C LEU A 110 0.64 10.42 11.68
N GLN A 111 1.81 10.94 12.02
CA GLN A 111 2.77 11.50 11.07
C GLN A 111 3.34 10.43 10.13
N GLU A 112 3.93 9.35 10.68
CA GLU A 112 4.54 8.31 9.84
C GLU A 112 3.49 7.52 9.04
N SER A 113 2.28 7.34 9.58
CA SER A 113 1.13 6.81 8.81
C SER A 113 0.73 7.74 7.66
N SER A 114 0.79 9.06 7.87
CA SER A 114 0.51 10.06 6.82
C SER A 114 1.58 10.01 5.73
N LYS A 115 2.86 10.02 6.09
CA LYS A 115 3.98 9.91 5.14
C LYS A 115 3.93 8.62 4.32
N ALA A 116 3.67 7.49 4.96
CA ALA A 116 3.46 6.21 4.28
C ALA A 116 2.29 6.30 3.30
N SER A 117 1.12 6.80 3.73
CA SER A 117 -0.05 7.00 2.86
C SER A 117 0.26 7.94 1.68
N ILE A 118 1.06 8.98 1.90
CA ILE A 118 1.50 9.92 0.86
C ILE A 118 2.40 9.23 -0.16
N SER A 119 3.47 8.54 0.25
CA SER A 119 4.37 7.85 -0.68
C SER A 119 3.67 6.69 -1.42
N LEU A 120 2.72 6.01 -0.77
CA LEU A 120 1.86 5.00 -1.42
C LEU A 120 0.99 5.62 -2.52
N LEU A 121 0.24 6.68 -2.22
CA LEU A 121 -0.71 7.31 -3.15
C LEU A 121 -0.04 8.19 -4.22
N GLN A 122 1.20 8.59 -4.03
CA GLN A 122 2.05 9.14 -5.09
C GLN A 122 2.54 8.05 -6.06
N ARG A 123 2.85 6.85 -5.54
CA ARG A 123 3.33 5.71 -6.34
C ARG A 123 2.21 4.96 -7.07
N TRP A 124 1.01 4.93 -6.50
CA TRP A 124 -0.19 4.29 -7.05
C TRP A 124 -1.38 5.26 -7.01
N PRO A 125 -1.48 6.21 -7.95
CA PRO A 125 -2.51 7.26 -7.93
C PRO A 125 -3.96 6.75 -7.98
N ASP A 126 -4.20 5.58 -8.57
CA ASP A 126 -5.54 5.00 -8.73
C ASP A 126 -6.14 4.54 -7.38
N LEU A 127 -5.27 4.27 -6.40
CA LEU A 127 -5.66 3.96 -5.02
C LEU A 127 -6.14 5.20 -4.23
N LYS A 128 -6.18 6.40 -4.81
CA LYS A 128 -6.78 7.59 -4.16
C LYS A 128 -8.24 7.38 -3.78
N THR A 129 -8.96 6.48 -4.46
CA THR A 129 -10.30 6.02 -4.05
C THR A 129 -10.32 5.42 -2.65
N LYS A 130 -9.23 4.81 -2.17
CA LYS A 130 -9.13 4.23 -0.82
C LYS A 130 -9.11 5.29 0.29
N LEU A 131 -8.93 6.57 -0.04
CA LEU A 131 -9.10 7.68 0.91
C LEU A 131 -10.55 7.82 1.41
N PHE A 132 -11.54 7.18 0.79
CA PHE A 132 -12.88 7.08 1.35
C PHE A 132 -12.92 6.26 2.68
N ALA A 133 -11.84 5.57 3.05
CA ALA A 133 -11.61 5.10 4.42
C ALA A 133 -11.68 6.23 5.47
N CYS A 134 -11.34 7.46 5.07
CA CYS A 134 -11.35 8.65 5.91
C CYS A 134 -12.70 9.40 5.91
N LEU A 135 -13.76 8.81 5.33
CA LEU A 135 -15.11 9.37 5.46
C LEU A 135 -15.49 9.51 6.93
N ASN A 136 -16.04 10.67 7.27
CA ASN A 136 -16.32 11.12 8.63
C ASN A 136 -15.10 11.11 9.58
N ARG A 137 -13.86 11.19 9.06
CA ARG A 137 -12.63 11.35 9.85
C ARG A 137 -11.87 12.61 9.46
N PRO A 138 -11.35 13.41 10.41
CA PRO A 138 -10.47 14.53 10.09
C PRO A 138 -9.11 14.00 9.60
N LEU A 139 -8.59 14.54 8.50
CA LEU A 139 -7.26 14.17 8.02
C LEU A 139 -6.16 14.73 8.95
N PRO A 140 -5.05 14.00 9.20
CA PRO A 140 -3.84 14.60 9.75
C PRO A 140 -3.28 15.65 8.79
N THR A 141 -2.62 16.70 9.28
CA THR A 141 -2.40 17.91 8.46
C THR A 141 -1.42 17.72 7.28
N GLU A 142 -0.42 16.83 7.42
CA GLU A 142 0.45 16.43 6.29
C GLU A 142 -0.37 15.72 5.19
N LEU A 143 -1.20 14.75 5.57
CA LEU A 143 -2.09 14.04 4.65
C LEU A 143 -3.14 14.98 4.04
N ARG A 144 -3.71 15.90 4.82
CA ARG A 144 -4.65 16.92 4.34
C ARG A 144 -4.05 17.73 3.20
N ARG A 145 -2.84 18.27 3.38
CA ARG A 145 -2.16 19.07 2.34
C ARG A 145 -1.96 18.25 1.07
N ALA A 146 -1.52 17.00 1.18
CA ALA A 146 -1.33 16.12 0.05
C ALA A 146 -2.64 15.78 -0.68
N VAL A 147 -3.70 15.42 0.07
CA VAL A 147 -5.03 15.09 -0.47
C VAL A 147 -5.66 16.30 -1.16
N TRP A 148 -5.66 17.47 -0.52
CA TRP A 148 -6.20 18.69 -1.12
C TRP A 148 -5.45 19.03 -2.41
N ASN A 149 -4.12 18.96 -2.41
CA ASN A 149 -3.31 19.14 -3.62
C ASN A 149 -3.64 18.12 -4.72
N TRP A 150 -3.86 16.85 -4.43
CA TRP A 150 -4.16 15.84 -5.46
C TRP A 150 -5.56 15.93 -6.06
N PHE A 151 -6.56 16.35 -5.28
CA PHE A 151 -7.95 16.44 -5.75
C PHE A 151 -8.22 17.78 -6.45
N LEU A 152 -7.49 18.84 -6.08
CA LEU A 152 -7.60 20.20 -6.64
C LEU A 152 -6.45 20.56 -7.61
N ALA A 153 -5.58 19.61 -7.98
CA ALA A 153 -4.55 19.81 -9.00
C ALA A 153 -5.18 20.15 -10.35
N ASN A 154 -4.63 21.16 -11.02
CA ASN A 154 -5.10 21.65 -12.31
C ASN A 154 -3.95 22.29 -13.10
N PRO A 155 -3.21 21.50 -13.89
CA PRO A 155 -2.06 21.97 -14.65
C PRO A 155 -2.35 23.14 -15.59
N ILE A 156 -3.61 23.31 -16.05
CA ILE A 156 -4.02 24.42 -16.92
C ILE A 156 -3.95 25.75 -16.18
N VAL A 157 -4.51 25.81 -14.97
CA VAL A 157 -4.47 27.00 -14.10
C VAL A 157 -3.03 27.32 -13.71
N ARG A 158 -2.24 26.30 -13.34
CA ARG A 158 -0.80 26.46 -13.03
C ARG A 158 -0.02 27.04 -14.22
N LYS A 159 -0.22 26.47 -15.42
CA LYS A 159 0.45 26.90 -16.65
C LYS A 159 0.11 28.35 -16.99
N GLU A 160 -1.17 28.74 -16.96
CA GLU A 160 -1.57 30.13 -17.27
C GLU A 160 -1.00 31.15 -16.27
N TYR A 161 -0.95 30.81 -14.97
CA TYR A 161 -0.32 31.67 -13.97
C TYR A 161 1.19 31.84 -14.23
N LEU A 162 1.90 30.75 -14.47
CA LEU A 162 3.35 30.76 -14.74
C LEU A 162 3.70 31.44 -16.06
N GLU A 163 2.87 31.30 -17.10
CA GLU A 163 3.04 32.01 -18.37
C GLU A 163 2.85 33.52 -18.23
N LYS A 164 1.87 33.98 -17.44
CA LYS A 164 1.70 35.41 -17.16
C LYS A 164 2.87 35.95 -16.31
N LEU A 165 3.23 35.24 -15.25
CA LEU A 165 4.33 35.60 -14.36
C LEU A 165 5.69 35.69 -15.07
N SER A 166 5.95 34.82 -16.07
CA SER A 166 7.20 34.83 -16.85
C SER A 166 7.21 35.86 -17.98
N ARG A 167 6.07 36.20 -18.58
CA ARG A 167 5.95 37.32 -19.55
C ARG A 167 6.17 38.67 -18.88
N ASN A 168 5.41 38.94 -17.80
CA ASN A 168 5.52 40.17 -17.01
C ASN A 168 4.87 39.97 -15.64
N LYS A 169 5.64 40.16 -14.57
CA LYS A 169 5.12 40.05 -13.19
C LYS A 169 3.91 40.95 -12.93
N GLN A 170 3.82 42.13 -13.55
CA GLN A 170 2.69 43.05 -13.35
C GLN A 170 1.37 42.49 -13.93
N ASP A 171 1.42 41.58 -14.90
CA ASP A 171 0.24 40.89 -15.46
C ASP A 171 -0.39 39.90 -14.45
N THR A 172 0.22 39.75 -13.26
CA THR A 172 -0.31 38.98 -12.13
C THR A 172 -0.70 39.82 -10.92
N VAL A 173 -0.58 41.15 -10.98
CA VAL A 173 -0.78 42.07 -9.85
C VAL A 173 -2.00 42.97 -10.08
N SER A 174 -2.91 42.97 -9.11
CA SER A 174 -4.09 43.83 -9.10
C SER A 174 -3.75 45.31 -9.03
N ARG A 175 -4.55 46.16 -9.69
CA ARG A 175 -4.54 47.63 -9.48
C ARG A 175 -4.94 48.02 -8.05
N HIS A 176 -5.60 47.12 -7.32
CA HIS A 176 -6.06 47.24 -5.94
C HIS A 176 -5.17 46.48 -4.93
N ASP A 177 -3.99 45.98 -5.34
CA ASP A 177 -3.13 45.08 -4.54
C ASP A 177 -2.84 45.57 -3.11
N ALA A 178 -2.70 46.89 -2.91
CA ALA A 178 -2.54 47.49 -1.58
C ALA A 178 -3.79 47.30 -0.68
N ALA A 179 -4.99 47.52 -1.22
CA ALA A 179 -6.26 47.31 -0.51
C ALA A 179 -6.55 45.82 -0.29
N ILE A 180 -6.19 44.97 -1.26
CA ILE A 180 -6.22 43.51 -1.12
C ILE A 180 -5.29 43.08 0.03
N GLY A 181 -4.06 43.61 0.09
CA GLY A 181 -3.12 43.33 1.19
C GLY A 181 -3.64 43.74 2.56
N GLN A 182 -4.31 44.90 2.67
CA GLN A 182 -4.98 45.33 3.90
C GLN A 182 -6.13 44.39 4.29
N LYS A 183 -7.00 43.99 3.35
CA LYS A 183 -8.07 43.01 3.60
C LYS A 183 -7.51 41.64 4.01
N CYS A 184 -6.52 41.09 3.29
CA CYS A 184 -5.86 39.84 3.66
C CYS A 184 -5.33 39.88 5.10
N LYS A 185 -4.66 40.97 5.49
CA LYS A 185 -4.19 41.13 6.87
C LYS A 185 -5.37 41.14 7.86
N ALA A 186 -6.41 41.93 7.62
CA ALA A 186 -7.58 42.00 8.50
C ALA A 186 -8.27 40.64 8.69
N PHE A 187 -8.42 39.84 7.62
CA PHE A 187 -8.98 38.49 7.71
C PHE A 187 -8.06 37.54 8.48
N LEU A 188 -6.74 37.54 8.23
CA LEU A 188 -5.77 36.71 8.97
C LEU A 188 -5.62 37.12 10.45
N SER A 189 -5.89 38.38 10.81
CA SER A 189 -5.96 38.85 12.20
C SER A 189 -7.30 38.53 12.89
N SER A 190 -8.39 38.31 12.13
CA SER A 190 -9.72 38.03 12.70
C SER A 190 -9.85 36.61 13.26
N GLU A 191 -9.11 35.65 12.68
CA GLU A 191 -9.09 34.25 13.10
C GLU A 191 -8.15 34.04 14.29
N SER A 192 -8.67 34.35 15.47
CA SER A 192 -7.94 34.39 16.74
C SER A 192 -7.73 33.02 17.42
N SER A 193 -8.13 31.91 16.78
CA SER A 193 -8.09 30.56 17.37
C SER A 193 -6.70 29.92 17.33
N HIS A 194 -5.97 30.01 18.45
CA HIS A 194 -4.70 29.32 18.78
C HIS A 194 -3.47 29.59 17.89
N PHE A 195 -3.64 29.90 16.60
CA PHE A 195 -2.56 30.04 15.63
C PHE A 195 -2.62 31.42 14.97
N ARG A 196 -1.63 32.28 15.26
CA ARG A 196 -1.58 33.65 14.70
C ARG A 196 -1.08 33.63 13.26
N LEU A 197 -1.98 33.36 12.31
CA LEU A 197 -1.67 33.37 10.86
C LEU A 197 -1.01 34.69 10.42
N GLU A 198 -1.45 35.81 10.99
CA GLU A 198 -0.88 37.15 10.80
C GLU A 198 0.62 37.29 11.16
N SER A 199 1.18 36.39 12.00
CA SER A 199 2.57 36.48 12.48
C SER A 199 3.59 35.96 11.46
N TYR A 200 3.15 35.45 10.31
CA TYR A 200 4.00 34.88 9.27
C TYR A 200 3.85 35.70 7.97
N PRO A 201 4.80 36.61 7.66
CA PRO A 201 4.73 37.47 6.47
C PRO A 201 4.59 36.69 5.15
N ALA A 202 5.16 35.47 5.10
CA ALA A 202 5.01 34.51 4.03
C ALA A 202 3.53 34.20 3.70
N LEU A 203 2.71 33.92 4.71
CA LEU A 203 1.30 33.57 4.56
C LEU A 203 0.46 34.74 4.02
N LEU A 204 0.71 35.94 4.54
CA LEU A 204 0.10 37.17 4.04
C LEU A 204 0.49 37.39 2.56
N ASN A 205 1.75 37.12 2.19
CA ASN A 205 2.23 37.30 0.83
C ASN A 205 1.59 36.30 -0.17
N ILE A 206 1.48 35.01 0.17
CA ILE A 206 0.85 34.02 -0.74
C ILE A 206 -0.66 34.24 -0.86
N MET A 207 -1.35 34.56 0.25
CA MET A 207 -2.78 34.92 0.23
C MET A 207 -3.00 36.18 -0.62
N LYS A 208 -2.23 37.25 -0.39
CA LYS A 208 -2.32 38.49 -1.18
C LYS A 208 -2.05 38.22 -2.65
N THR A 209 -0.94 37.56 -2.99
CA THR A 209 -0.56 37.33 -4.41
C THR A 209 -1.65 36.54 -5.16
N SER A 210 -2.24 35.53 -4.52
CA SER A 210 -3.26 34.68 -5.14
C SER A 210 -4.60 35.41 -5.32
N ILE A 211 -5.00 36.26 -4.36
CA ILE A 211 -6.20 37.09 -4.47
C ILE A 211 -5.97 38.28 -5.44
N SER A 212 -4.75 38.82 -5.48
CA SER A 212 -4.32 39.88 -6.42
C SER A 212 -4.35 39.39 -7.87
N TYR A 213 -3.81 38.18 -8.14
CA TYR A 213 -3.97 37.52 -9.44
C TYR A 213 -5.43 37.24 -9.79
N ARG A 214 -6.27 36.92 -8.79
CA ARG A 214 -7.71 36.73 -9.00
C ARG A 214 -8.42 38.01 -9.43
N ASP A 215 -8.03 39.17 -8.92
CA ASP A 215 -8.61 40.46 -9.33
C ASP A 215 -8.34 40.77 -10.80
N VAL A 216 -7.18 40.36 -11.31
CA VAL A 216 -6.79 40.47 -12.74
C VAL A 216 -7.53 39.45 -13.62
N LYS A 217 -7.89 38.29 -13.06
CA LYS A 217 -8.64 37.20 -13.71
C LYS A 217 -10.15 37.47 -13.78
N VAL A 218 -10.72 38.11 -12.76
CA VAL A 218 -12.14 38.49 -12.71
C VAL A 218 -12.40 39.61 -13.72
N SER A 219 -13.48 39.48 -14.50
CA SER A 219 -13.80 40.47 -15.54
C SER A 219 -14.10 41.84 -14.94
N SER A 220 -13.80 42.92 -15.69
CA SER A 220 -13.90 44.33 -15.26
C SER A 220 -15.30 44.81 -14.84
N THR A 221 -16.32 43.97 -14.92
CA THR A 221 -17.70 44.19 -14.47
C THR A 221 -18.01 43.61 -13.08
N SER A 222 -17.08 42.86 -12.47
CA SER A 222 -17.24 42.19 -11.18
C SER A 222 -16.04 42.45 -10.26
N THR A 223 -16.26 42.46 -8.96
CA THR A 223 -15.24 42.73 -7.94
C THR A 223 -15.05 41.54 -7.01
N ILE A 224 -13.87 41.43 -6.38
CA ILE A 224 -13.64 40.41 -5.34
C ILE A 224 -14.56 40.69 -4.14
N VAL A 225 -15.30 39.66 -3.73
CA VAL A 225 -16.18 39.71 -2.56
C VAL A 225 -15.46 39.15 -1.32
N ASP A 226 -15.89 39.58 -0.13
CA ASP A 226 -15.27 39.16 1.13
C ASP A 226 -15.31 37.64 1.39
N THR A 227 -16.28 36.94 0.78
CA THR A 227 -16.30 35.46 0.73
C THR A 227 -15.02 34.87 0.16
N ASP A 228 -14.40 35.50 -0.85
CA ASP A 228 -13.20 34.95 -1.49
C ASP A 228 -11.98 35.06 -0.56
N PHE A 229 -11.86 36.16 0.20
CA PHE A 229 -10.85 36.29 1.25
C PHE A 229 -11.02 35.24 2.36
N LEU A 230 -12.26 34.99 2.80
CA LEU A 230 -12.57 33.94 3.78
C LEU A 230 -12.17 32.55 3.26
N LEU A 231 -12.51 32.22 2.02
CA LEU A 231 -12.22 30.89 1.44
C LEU A 231 -10.73 30.63 1.19
N ALA A 232 -9.86 31.65 1.22
CA ALA A 232 -8.42 31.43 1.20
C ALA A 232 -7.86 30.99 2.57
N ILE A 233 -8.53 31.29 3.68
CA ILE A 233 -8.00 31.06 5.04
C ILE A 233 -7.73 29.57 5.35
N PRO A 234 -8.61 28.60 5.02
CA PRO A 234 -8.33 27.20 5.31
C PRO A 234 -7.11 26.67 4.56
N PHE A 235 -6.91 27.06 3.30
CA PHE A 235 -5.70 26.72 2.54
C PHE A 235 -4.44 27.30 3.21
N VAL A 236 -4.49 28.57 3.64
CA VAL A 236 -3.38 29.21 4.37
C VAL A 236 -3.07 28.44 5.66
N LYS A 237 -4.09 28.05 6.45
CA LYS A 237 -3.91 27.22 7.66
C LYS A 237 -3.25 25.87 7.37
N VAL A 238 -3.62 25.20 6.28
CA VAL A 238 -3.07 23.89 5.89
C VAL A 238 -1.61 23.99 5.41
N MET A 239 -1.17 25.14 4.91
CA MET A 239 0.25 25.37 4.61
C MET A 239 1.11 25.45 5.89
N VAL A 240 0.69 26.18 6.92
CA VAL A 240 1.54 26.45 8.12
C VAL A 240 1.81 25.26 9.05
N ALA A 241 1.34 24.06 8.70
CA ALA A 241 1.73 22.84 9.40
C ALA A 241 3.25 22.56 9.32
N ASP A 242 3.94 23.15 8.34
CA ASP A 242 5.40 23.19 8.31
C ASP A 242 5.87 24.36 9.17
N THR A 243 6.27 24.06 10.41
CA THR A 243 6.82 25.06 11.32
C THR A 243 8.04 25.76 10.71
N HIS A 244 7.97 27.08 10.62
CA HIS A 244 9.00 28.00 10.11
C HIS A 244 9.14 28.14 8.58
N VAL A 245 8.03 28.15 7.83
CA VAL A 245 7.98 28.79 6.50
C VAL A 245 8.24 30.30 6.63
N GLN A 246 9.52 30.70 6.63
CA GLN A 246 9.95 32.12 6.67
C GLN A 246 9.92 32.77 5.28
N LEU A 247 10.16 31.97 4.24
CA LEU A 247 10.18 32.35 2.84
C LEU A 247 9.30 31.37 2.07
N ILE A 248 8.58 31.88 1.06
CA ILE A 248 7.78 31.10 0.11
C ILE A 248 8.34 31.35 -1.28
N ASN A 249 8.55 30.28 -2.04
CA ASN A 249 9.07 30.31 -3.40
C ASN A 249 7.95 30.46 -4.45
N ALA A 250 8.33 30.71 -5.72
CA ALA A 250 7.36 30.94 -6.80
C ALA A 250 6.53 29.70 -7.16
N GLU A 251 7.05 28.50 -6.93
CA GLU A 251 6.36 27.23 -7.16
C GLU A 251 5.32 26.94 -6.09
N GLU A 252 5.58 27.28 -4.83
CA GLU A 252 4.59 27.22 -3.75
C GLU A 252 3.42 28.19 -4.01
N ILE A 253 3.71 29.42 -4.48
CA ILE A 253 2.68 30.38 -4.90
C ILE A 253 1.87 29.82 -6.07
N ALA A 254 2.52 29.28 -7.10
CA ALA A 254 1.83 28.67 -8.24
C ALA A 254 0.94 27.49 -7.82
N SER A 255 1.39 26.68 -6.85
CA SER A 255 0.64 25.55 -6.31
C SER A 255 -0.57 25.98 -5.47
N PHE A 256 -0.45 27.05 -4.69
CA PHE A 256 -1.60 27.63 -3.98
C PHE A 256 -2.59 28.25 -4.96
N VAL A 257 -2.14 29.01 -5.97
CA VAL A 257 -3.00 29.57 -7.02
C VAL A 257 -3.77 28.46 -7.74
N GLU A 258 -3.09 27.41 -8.17
CA GLU A 258 -3.67 26.21 -8.80
C GLU A 258 -4.80 25.59 -7.96
N VAL A 259 -4.51 25.27 -6.69
CA VAL A 259 -5.44 24.61 -5.77
C VAL A 259 -6.61 25.52 -5.37
N TYR A 260 -6.33 26.78 -5.06
CA TYR A 260 -7.33 27.77 -4.62
C TYR A 260 -8.32 28.12 -5.75
N PHE A 261 -7.84 28.38 -6.97
CA PHE A 261 -8.73 28.67 -8.11
C PHE A 261 -9.58 27.44 -8.47
N THR A 262 -8.97 26.26 -8.54
CA THR A 262 -9.70 25.01 -8.85
C THR A 262 -10.78 24.73 -7.80
N PHE A 263 -10.51 25.01 -6.53
CA PHE A 263 -11.54 24.97 -5.48
C PHE A 263 -12.66 25.99 -5.73
N LEU A 264 -12.34 27.27 -5.97
CA LEU A 264 -13.33 28.32 -6.21
C LEU A 264 -14.23 28.02 -7.41
N ASP A 265 -13.68 27.41 -8.46
CA ASP A 265 -14.40 27.02 -9.68
C ASP A 265 -15.21 25.73 -9.48
N SER A 266 -14.74 24.78 -8.65
CA SER A 266 -15.47 23.55 -8.33
C SER A 266 -16.71 23.75 -7.45
N ARG A 267 -16.82 24.87 -6.73
CA ARG A 267 -17.93 25.14 -5.79
C ARG A 267 -19.31 24.93 -6.44
N PRO A 268 -20.29 24.34 -5.72
CA PRO A 268 -21.68 24.26 -6.16
C PRO A 268 -22.28 25.62 -6.53
N SER A 269 -23.22 25.65 -7.48
CA SER A 269 -23.85 26.89 -7.99
C SER A 269 -24.48 27.74 -6.89
N LEU A 270 -24.95 27.14 -5.79
CA LEU A 270 -25.42 27.80 -4.57
C LEU A 270 -24.42 28.80 -3.95
N MET A 271 -23.12 28.62 -4.19
CA MET A 271 -22.06 29.48 -3.62
C MET A 271 -21.59 30.56 -4.61
N LYS A 272 -22.02 30.48 -5.87
CA LYS A 272 -21.66 31.37 -6.98
C LYS A 272 -22.64 32.56 -7.06
N ASP A 273 -22.95 33.09 -8.24
CA ASP A 273 -23.74 34.31 -8.36
C ASP A 273 -25.23 34.10 -8.10
N SER A 274 -25.74 34.87 -7.13
CA SER A 274 -27.09 34.75 -6.54
C SER A 274 -28.27 35.09 -7.47
N LYS A 275 -28.05 35.16 -8.79
CA LYS A 275 -29.04 35.56 -9.81
C LYS A 275 -29.14 34.60 -10.99
N SER A 276 -28.32 33.55 -11.06
CA SER A 276 -28.35 32.59 -12.16
C SER A 276 -29.48 31.54 -12.01
N LYS A 277 -29.87 30.87 -13.08
CA LYS A 277 -30.90 29.81 -13.03
C LYS A 277 -30.39 28.59 -12.26
N GLU A 278 -29.12 28.26 -12.43
CA GLU A 278 -28.41 27.17 -11.76
C GLU A 278 -28.29 27.45 -10.27
N PHE A 279 -28.07 28.71 -9.88
CA PHE A 279 -28.09 29.15 -8.48
C PHE A 279 -29.47 28.89 -7.83
N LEU A 280 -30.56 29.32 -8.47
CA LEU A 280 -31.92 29.16 -7.92
C LEU A 280 -32.30 27.68 -7.79
N LEU A 281 -31.97 26.86 -8.79
CA LEU A 281 -32.20 25.42 -8.77
C LEU A 281 -31.37 24.73 -7.67
N ALA A 282 -30.10 25.10 -7.51
CA ALA A 282 -29.24 24.58 -6.44
C ALA A 282 -29.71 25.02 -5.05
N GLN A 283 -30.21 26.26 -4.87
CA GLN A 283 -30.79 26.73 -3.61
C GLN A 283 -32.04 25.93 -3.25
N LYS A 284 -32.93 25.65 -4.21
CA LYS A 284 -34.11 24.81 -3.98
C LYS A 284 -33.72 23.37 -3.59
N GLN A 285 -32.81 22.74 -4.33
CA GLN A 285 -32.35 21.37 -4.03
C GLN A 285 -31.67 21.25 -2.66
N PHE A 286 -30.86 22.24 -2.27
CA PHE A 286 -30.22 22.31 -0.95
C PHE A 286 -31.25 22.39 0.17
N GLY A 287 -32.25 23.28 0.03
CA GLY A 287 -33.37 23.40 0.95
C GLY A 287 -34.19 22.12 1.08
N SER A 288 -34.51 21.48 -0.04
CA SER A 288 -35.24 20.20 -0.05
C SER A 288 -34.45 19.12 0.69
N LYS A 289 -33.19 18.86 0.33
CA LYS A 289 -32.36 17.85 1.02
C LYS A 289 -32.28 18.11 2.53
N MET A 290 -32.14 19.36 2.96
CA MET A 290 -32.18 19.70 4.39
C MET A 290 -33.54 19.39 5.04
N ALA A 291 -34.65 19.74 4.39
CA ALA A 291 -35.99 19.44 4.91
C ALA A 291 -36.23 17.92 5.00
N ASP A 292 -35.79 17.16 4.00
CA ASP A 292 -35.88 15.69 3.97
C ASP A 292 -35.04 15.06 5.09
N TYR A 293 -33.82 15.56 5.33
CA TYR A 293 -32.97 15.12 6.44
C TYR A 293 -33.58 15.46 7.81
N LEU A 294 -34.15 16.64 8.01
CA LEU A 294 -34.80 16.96 9.28
C LEU A 294 -36.07 16.13 9.49
N ASN A 295 -36.96 16.04 8.49
CA ASN A 295 -38.18 15.22 8.57
C ASN A 295 -37.90 13.73 8.87
N SER A 296 -36.80 13.17 8.34
CA SER A 296 -36.45 11.76 8.51
C SER A 296 -35.59 11.44 9.74
N LYS A 297 -34.91 12.42 10.35
CA LYS A 297 -34.01 12.20 11.50
C LYS A 297 -34.49 12.89 12.80
N ASP A 298 -35.19 14.03 12.72
CA ASP A 298 -35.92 14.65 13.84
C ASP A 298 -37.16 15.43 13.37
N GLN A 299 -38.31 14.75 13.37
CA GLN A 299 -39.59 15.32 13.00
C GLN A 299 -40.07 16.42 13.98
N GLN A 300 -39.67 16.40 15.25
CA GLN A 300 -40.04 17.43 16.23
C GLN A 300 -39.36 18.76 15.89
N LEU A 301 -38.07 18.71 15.56
CA LEU A 301 -37.30 19.87 15.13
C LEU A 301 -37.84 20.41 13.80
N ALA A 302 -38.13 19.52 12.83
CA ALA A 302 -38.69 19.90 11.53
C ALA A 302 -40.05 20.63 11.66
N LEU A 303 -40.99 20.08 12.44
CA LEU A 303 -42.31 20.69 12.69
C LEU A 303 -42.21 22.01 13.48
N THR A 304 -41.23 22.13 14.37
CA THR A 304 -41.02 23.36 15.17
C THR A 304 -40.46 24.48 14.29
N LEU A 305 -39.43 24.18 13.48
CA LEU A 305 -38.91 25.11 12.47
C LEU A 305 -39.98 25.51 11.46
N GLN A 306 -40.77 24.55 10.95
CA GLN A 306 -41.88 24.85 10.04
C GLN A 306 -42.89 25.81 10.67
N ARG A 307 -43.29 25.60 11.93
CA ARG A 307 -44.19 26.52 12.66
C ARG A 307 -43.61 27.92 12.80
N ILE A 308 -42.33 28.03 13.17
CA ILE A 308 -41.65 29.32 13.33
C ILE A 308 -41.62 30.08 12.00
N PHE A 309 -41.22 29.44 10.91
CA PHE A 309 -41.18 30.10 9.59
C PHE A 309 -42.58 30.41 9.02
N SER A 310 -43.60 29.60 9.33
CA SER A 310 -44.98 29.82 8.87
C SER A 310 -45.65 31.06 9.46
N HIS A 311 -45.07 31.68 10.50
CA HIS A 311 -45.53 32.97 11.00
C HIS A 311 -45.17 34.15 10.09
N ASP A 312 -44.12 34.03 9.26
CA ASP A 312 -43.67 35.10 8.37
C ASP A 312 -44.35 35.06 6.98
N GLN A 313 -44.71 33.88 6.46
CA GLN A 313 -45.55 33.68 5.26
C GLN A 313 -45.90 32.20 5.00
N THR A 314 -46.65 31.92 3.92
CA THR A 314 -46.87 30.56 3.37
C THR A 314 -45.63 30.03 2.61
N THR A 315 -44.43 30.19 3.16
CA THR A 315 -43.17 29.68 2.59
C THR A 315 -42.98 28.20 2.94
N GLN A 316 -42.34 27.44 2.05
CA GLN A 316 -42.05 26.03 2.33
C GLN A 316 -40.84 25.91 3.26
N LEU A 317 -40.86 24.92 4.17
CA LEU A 317 -39.75 24.66 5.11
C LEU A 317 -38.38 24.62 4.40
N ALA A 318 -38.31 24.00 3.23
CA ALA A 318 -37.13 23.95 2.38
C ALA A 318 -36.58 25.34 1.99
N GLU A 319 -37.45 26.30 1.66
CA GLU A 319 -37.07 27.64 1.21
C GLU A 319 -36.49 28.44 2.38
N SER A 320 -37.13 28.37 3.55
CA SER A 320 -36.67 29.04 4.78
C SER A 320 -35.36 28.43 5.31
N LEU A 321 -35.19 27.11 5.25
CA LEU A 321 -33.91 26.44 5.56
C LEU A 321 -32.80 26.88 4.60
N ALA A 322 -33.10 26.98 3.30
CA ALA A 322 -32.14 27.47 2.30
C ALA A 322 -31.87 28.98 2.39
N ALA A 323 -32.71 29.75 3.07
CA ALA A 323 -32.48 31.15 3.37
C ALA A 323 -31.57 31.32 4.60
N ILE A 324 -31.93 30.72 5.74
CA ILE A 324 -31.18 30.88 7.00
C ILE A 324 -29.77 30.27 6.93
N MET A 325 -29.60 29.14 6.22
CA MET A 325 -28.29 28.52 6.01
C MET A 325 -27.51 29.08 4.81
N ARG A 326 -28.05 30.07 4.07
CA ARG A 326 -27.42 30.66 2.87
C ARG A 326 -26.00 31.18 3.15
N SER A 327 -25.83 31.95 4.23
CA SER A 327 -24.55 32.57 4.59
C SER A 327 -23.50 31.52 4.98
N TYR A 328 -23.91 30.53 5.77
CA TYR A 328 -23.08 29.40 6.17
C TYR A 328 -22.61 28.59 4.96
N ALA A 329 -23.52 28.24 4.05
CA ALA A 329 -23.21 27.49 2.83
C ALA A 329 -22.33 28.29 1.86
N ARG A 330 -22.63 29.58 1.62
CA ARG A 330 -21.85 30.46 0.72
C ARG A 330 -20.39 30.60 1.18
N CYS A 331 -20.16 30.71 2.48
CA CYS A 331 -18.83 30.83 3.07
C CYS A 331 -18.16 29.49 3.37
N MET A 332 -18.76 28.34 2.99
CA MET A 332 -18.28 27.00 3.37
C MET A 332 -17.96 26.89 4.88
N PHE A 333 -18.84 27.47 5.70
CA PHE A 333 -18.78 27.60 7.16
C PHE A 333 -17.62 28.42 7.75
N VAL A 334 -16.73 29.01 6.94
CA VAL A 334 -15.65 29.89 7.41
C VAL A 334 -16.22 31.10 8.16
N GLY A 335 -15.61 31.49 9.29
CA GLY A 335 -16.07 32.58 10.17
C GLY A 335 -17.23 32.22 11.11
N PHE A 336 -17.93 31.11 10.86
CA PHE A 336 -19.03 30.59 11.69
C PHE A 336 -18.59 29.41 12.56
N LEU A 337 -17.93 28.42 11.98
CA LEU A 337 -17.34 27.28 12.69
C LEU A 337 -15.84 27.53 12.94
N SER A 338 -15.28 26.85 13.94
CA SER A 338 -13.82 26.89 14.18
C SER A 338 -13.05 26.33 12.97
N LEU A 339 -11.88 26.90 12.67
CA LEU A 339 -11.11 26.51 11.47
C LEU A 339 -10.73 25.02 11.42
N ASP A 340 -10.68 24.31 12.55
CA ASP A 340 -10.46 22.85 12.58
C ASP A 340 -11.69 22.06 12.12
N VAL A 341 -12.89 22.50 12.51
CA VAL A 341 -14.16 21.95 12.01
C VAL A 341 -14.35 22.28 10.53
N VAL A 342 -14.01 23.50 10.11
CA VAL A 342 -14.01 23.90 8.70
C VAL A 342 -13.09 22.99 7.89
N CYS A 343 -11.83 22.80 8.29
CA CYS A 343 -10.91 21.89 7.61
C CYS A 343 -11.44 20.45 7.54
N TYR A 344 -12.08 19.93 8.58
CA TYR A 344 -12.71 18.60 8.57
C TYR A 344 -13.90 18.50 7.61
N ILE A 345 -14.77 19.52 7.53
CA ILE A 345 -15.86 19.61 6.55
C ILE A 345 -15.30 19.64 5.12
N TRP A 346 -14.22 20.39 4.93
CA TRP A 346 -13.55 20.54 3.64
C TRP A 346 -12.82 19.26 3.22
N ASP A 347 -12.27 18.48 4.15
CA ASP A 347 -11.75 17.14 3.87
C ASP A 347 -12.83 16.26 3.22
N GLN A 348 -14.04 16.22 3.79
CA GLN A 348 -15.13 15.42 3.24
C GLN A 348 -15.55 15.92 1.86
N TYR A 349 -15.76 17.23 1.72
CA TYR A 349 -16.16 17.86 0.46
C TYR A 349 -15.13 17.67 -0.66
N ILE A 350 -13.83 17.81 -0.36
CA ILE A 350 -12.76 17.67 -1.36
C ILE A 350 -12.56 16.20 -1.75
N LEU A 351 -12.65 15.26 -0.80
CA LEU A 351 -12.66 13.83 -1.12
C LEU A 351 -13.84 13.46 -2.02
N SER A 352 -15.02 14.01 -1.77
CA SER A 352 -16.24 13.72 -2.53
C SER A 352 -16.47 14.64 -3.74
N MET A 353 -15.59 15.58 -4.07
CA MET A 353 -15.90 16.65 -5.04
C MET A 353 -16.16 16.15 -6.47
N LYS A 354 -15.76 14.91 -6.77
CA LYS A 354 -15.94 14.24 -8.06
C LYS A 354 -17.17 13.30 -8.10
N LEU A 355 -17.95 13.26 -7.01
CA LEU A 355 -19.10 12.37 -6.83
C LEU A 355 -20.43 13.16 -6.93
N PRO A 356 -21.13 13.15 -8.09
CA PRO A 356 -22.23 14.10 -8.34
C PRO A 356 -23.43 13.98 -7.40
N SER A 357 -23.76 12.79 -6.88
CA SER A 357 -24.86 12.62 -5.92
C SER A 357 -24.50 13.10 -4.50
N PHE A 358 -23.21 13.07 -4.14
CA PHE A 358 -22.69 13.25 -2.78
C PHE A 358 -22.59 14.73 -2.40
N ASN A 359 -23.72 15.32 -1.98
CA ASN A 359 -23.77 16.68 -1.44
C ASN A 359 -23.68 16.67 0.09
N CYS A 360 -22.45 16.63 0.62
CA CYS A 360 -22.22 16.68 2.06
C CYS A 360 -22.57 18.04 2.69
N ILE A 361 -22.63 19.14 1.92
CA ILE A 361 -22.88 20.48 2.46
C ILE A 361 -24.30 20.61 3.01
N ALA A 362 -25.31 20.06 2.31
CA ALA A 362 -26.67 19.96 2.85
C ALA A 362 -26.71 19.09 4.12
N THR A 363 -25.91 18.03 4.19
CA THR A 363 -25.80 17.15 5.36
C THR A 363 -25.21 17.93 6.55
N PHE A 364 -24.07 18.60 6.39
CA PHE A 364 -23.46 19.42 7.43
C PHE A 364 -24.35 20.56 7.90
N SER A 365 -25.12 21.18 7.00
CA SER A 365 -26.11 22.20 7.37
C SER A 365 -27.25 21.63 8.23
N ALA A 366 -27.78 20.44 7.90
CA ALA A 366 -28.78 19.76 8.72
C ALA A 366 -28.20 19.27 10.07
N VAL A 367 -26.97 18.75 10.08
CA VAL A 367 -26.27 18.34 11.31
C VAL A 367 -26.04 19.52 12.25
N MET A 368 -25.72 20.72 11.73
CA MET A 368 -25.57 21.91 12.56
C MET A 368 -26.88 22.30 13.27
N LEU A 369 -28.03 22.09 12.63
CA LEU A 369 -29.36 22.28 13.23
C LEU A 369 -29.70 21.19 14.25
N LEU A 370 -29.35 19.93 13.97
CA LEU A 370 -29.52 18.80 14.91
C LEU A 370 -28.61 18.92 16.15
N LEU A 371 -27.46 19.58 16.04
CA LEU A 371 -26.52 19.81 17.14
C LEU A 371 -26.91 20.98 18.06
N LEU A 372 -27.69 21.94 17.56
CA LEU A 372 -28.23 23.08 18.31
C LEU A 372 -29.74 22.93 18.55
N ARG A 373 -30.22 21.68 18.47
CA ARG A 373 -31.63 21.27 18.54
C ARG A 373 -32.34 21.85 19.76
N ASP A 374 -31.78 21.63 20.95
CA ASP A 374 -32.49 21.90 22.20
C ASP A 374 -32.58 23.40 22.49
N GLU A 375 -31.61 24.21 22.01
CA GLU A 375 -31.73 25.67 21.95
C GLU A 375 -32.77 26.12 20.90
N ILE A 376 -32.75 25.56 19.69
CA ILE A 376 -33.67 25.91 18.58
C ILE A 376 -35.13 25.60 18.94
N LEU A 377 -35.39 24.53 19.70
CA LEU A 377 -36.74 24.17 20.16
C LEU A 377 -37.36 25.17 21.15
N VAL A 378 -36.57 26.08 21.71
CA VAL A 378 -37.04 27.17 22.61
C VAL A 378 -37.35 28.46 21.83
N CYS A 379 -36.78 28.62 20.62
CA CYS A 379 -37.00 29.79 19.76
C CYS A 379 -38.46 29.95 19.31
N ARG A 380 -38.85 31.20 19.06
CA ARG A 380 -40.22 31.62 18.72
C ARG A 380 -40.33 32.32 17.37
N ASN A 381 -39.22 32.83 16.83
CA ASN A 381 -39.14 33.56 15.57
C ASN A 381 -37.82 33.28 14.85
N THR A 382 -37.76 33.62 13.56
CA THR A 382 -36.61 33.40 12.67
C THR A 382 -35.31 34.03 13.22
N LYS A 383 -35.39 35.20 13.85
CA LYS A 383 -34.23 35.96 14.38
C LYS A 383 -33.60 35.30 15.61
N GLU A 384 -34.40 34.73 16.51
CA GLU A 384 -33.89 33.93 17.64
C GLU A 384 -33.10 32.71 17.16
N ILE A 385 -33.53 32.07 16.06
CA ILE A 385 -32.78 30.96 15.45
C ILE A 385 -31.45 31.46 14.88
N GLU A 386 -31.41 32.60 14.19
CA GLU A 386 -30.17 33.18 13.68
C GLU A 386 -29.16 33.51 14.80
N GLU A 387 -29.64 34.04 15.93
CA GLU A 387 -28.82 34.32 17.11
C GLU A 387 -28.29 33.03 17.78
N VAL A 388 -29.13 32.00 17.91
CA VAL A 388 -28.73 30.67 18.40
C VAL A 388 -27.69 30.03 17.48
N LEU A 389 -27.87 30.09 16.16
CA LEU A 389 -26.90 29.55 15.20
C LEU A 389 -25.55 30.29 15.28
N LEU A 390 -25.56 31.62 15.37
CA LEU A 390 -24.34 32.42 15.44
C LEU A 390 -23.58 32.24 16.77
N ALA A 391 -24.29 32.08 17.88
CA ALA A 391 -23.70 31.87 19.21
C ALA A 391 -23.33 30.40 19.49
N GLY A 392 -24.05 29.45 18.88
CA GLY A 392 -23.85 28.01 19.03
C GLY A 392 -22.76 27.45 18.12
N SER A 393 -22.74 27.83 16.84
CA SER A 393 -21.80 27.30 15.83
C SER A 393 -20.34 27.32 16.27
N LYS A 394 -19.89 28.42 16.90
CA LYS A 394 -18.51 28.58 17.39
C LYS A 394 -18.12 27.62 18.53
N LYS A 395 -19.08 26.96 19.18
CA LYS A 395 -18.86 25.97 20.25
C LYS A 395 -18.78 24.53 19.73
N LEU A 396 -19.30 24.25 18.53
CA LEU A 396 -19.38 22.90 17.98
C LEU A 396 -17.98 22.35 17.66
N THR A 397 -17.73 21.10 18.02
CA THR A 397 -16.45 20.41 17.78
C THR A 397 -16.56 19.38 16.65
N ILE A 398 -15.41 18.94 16.14
CA ILE A 398 -15.36 17.86 15.13
C ILE A 398 -16.10 16.61 15.64
N ARG A 399 -15.94 16.27 16.93
CA ARG A 399 -16.57 15.07 17.53
C ARG A 399 -18.09 15.14 17.55
N ASP A 400 -18.67 16.34 17.65
CA ASP A 400 -20.11 16.54 17.66
C ASP A 400 -20.70 16.23 16.29
N PHE A 401 -20.11 16.80 15.23
CA PHE A 401 -20.45 16.49 13.84
C PHE A 401 -20.24 15.00 13.54
N GLN A 402 -19.08 14.43 13.93
CA GLN A 402 -18.77 13.02 13.72
C GLN A 402 -19.83 12.09 14.32
N ARG A 403 -20.24 12.32 15.57
CA ARG A 403 -21.26 11.51 16.27
C ARG A 403 -22.61 11.51 15.55
N VAL A 404 -23.07 12.68 15.09
CA VAL A 404 -24.37 12.80 14.40
C VAL A 404 -24.29 12.17 12.99
N ILE A 405 -23.15 12.30 12.30
CA ILE A 405 -22.94 11.66 10.99
C ILE A 405 -22.83 10.14 11.13
N ASP A 406 -22.03 9.63 12.06
CA ASP A 406 -21.91 8.19 12.35
C ASP A 406 -23.29 7.57 12.70
N HIS A 407 -24.14 8.29 13.44
CA HIS A 407 -25.46 7.78 13.84
C HIS A 407 -26.55 7.88 12.74
N HIS A 408 -26.60 8.97 11.98
CA HIS A 408 -27.75 9.26 11.10
C HIS A 408 -27.45 9.19 9.59
N PHE A 409 -26.20 9.34 9.16
CA PHE A 409 -25.87 9.60 7.74
C PHE A 409 -24.78 8.68 7.15
N MET A 410 -23.93 8.07 7.97
CA MET A 410 -22.76 7.33 7.50
C MET A 410 -23.10 6.11 6.62
N ALA A 411 -24.20 5.42 6.91
CA ALA A 411 -24.69 4.31 6.07
C ALA A 411 -25.12 4.78 4.66
N ASP A 412 -25.77 5.95 4.56
CA ASP A 412 -26.13 6.56 3.27
C ASP A 412 -24.89 7.07 2.53
N TRP A 413 -23.92 7.66 3.26
CA TRP A 413 -22.64 8.11 2.69
C TRP A 413 -21.82 6.93 2.12
N GLN A 414 -21.68 5.84 2.87
CA GLN A 414 -20.99 4.63 2.42
C GLN A 414 -21.66 4.01 1.20
N ARG A 415 -23.01 3.99 1.16
CA ARG A 415 -23.78 3.48 0.04
C ARG A 415 -23.53 4.26 -1.24
N LEU A 416 -23.71 5.59 -1.21
CA LEU A 416 -23.48 6.47 -2.36
C LEU A 416 -22.04 6.36 -2.90
N VAL A 417 -21.06 6.30 -2.00
CA VAL A 417 -19.64 6.18 -2.38
C VAL A 417 -19.31 4.78 -2.92
N THR A 418 -20.01 3.74 -2.47
CA THR A 418 -19.91 2.43 -3.11
C THR A 418 -20.51 2.51 -4.52
N GLU A 419 -21.78 2.91 -4.63
CA GLU A 419 -22.54 2.99 -5.89
C GLU A 419 -21.81 3.78 -6.99
N GLU A 420 -21.22 4.95 -6.69
CA GLU A 420 -20.52 5.76 -7.71
C GLU A 420 -19.06 5.36 -7.99
N VAL A 421 -18.30 4.88 -7.00
CA VAL A 421 -16.86 4.57 -7.18
C VAL A 421 -16.63 3.12 -7.62
N HIS A 422 -17.58 2.24 -7.33
CA HIS A 422 -17.49 0.79 -7.53
C HIS A 422 -18.53 0.29 -8.54
N GLY A 423 -19.54 1.09 -8.87
CA GLY A 423 -20.69 0.66 -9.67
C GLY A 423 -21.59 -0.32 -8.91
N SER A 424 -22.43 -1.05 -9.64
CA SER A 424 -23.17 -2.20 -9.10
C SER A 424 -22.27 -3.41 -8.79
N ASP A 425 -21.18 -3.56 -9.56
CA ASP A 425 -20.27 -4.71 -9.50
C ASP A 425 -19.01 -4.40 -8.70
N LEU A 426 -19.10 -4.63 -7.38
CA LEU A 426 -18.00 -4.55 -6.41
C LEU A 426 -16.65 -5.02 -7.03
N PRO A 427 -15.68 -4.11 -7.26
CA PRO A 427 -14.39 -4.44 -7.84
C PRO A 427 -13.47 -5.14 -6.83
N LEU A 428 -12.36 -5.64 -7.37
CA LEU A 428 -11.41 -6.53 -6.69
C LEU A 428 -10.93 -6.07 -5.30
N VAL A 429 -10.83 -7.07 -4.40
CA VAL A 429 -10.02 -7.11 -3.16
C VAL A 429 -9.64 -5.73 -2.63
N ASP A 430 -10.64 -5.00 -2.14
CA ASP A 430 -10.40 -3.83 -1.31
C ASP A 430 -10.42 -4.24 0.17
N PRO A 431 -9.25 -4.34 0.82
CA PRO A 431 -9.21 -4.63 2.25
C PRO A 431 -9.92 -3.56 3.09
N VAL A 432 -10.05 -2.31 2.61
CA VAL A 432 -10.81 -1.28 3.32
C VAL A 432 -12.30 -1.62 3.33
N ALA A 433 -12.85 -2.06 2.20
CA ALA A 433 -14.27 -2.34 2.05
C ALA A 433 -14.73 -3.60 2.80
N THR A 434 -13.92 -4.66 2.82
CA THR A 434 -14.21 -5.88 3.60
C THR A 434 -14.06 -5.67 5.10
N VAL A 435 -13.04 -4.94 5.54
CA VAL A 435 -12.80 -4.64 6.96
C VAL A 435 -13.91 -3.75 7.54
N GLY A 436 -14.50 -2.86 6.75
CA GLY A 436 -15.50 -1.86 7.16
C GLY A 436 -16.84 -2.34 7.74
N ARG A 437 -17.05 -3.66 7.98
CA ARG A 437 -18.30 -4.20 8.57
C ARG A 437 -18.17 -4.92 9.92
N SER A 438 -16.98 -5.31 10.37
CA SER A 438 -16.84 -6.06 11.64
C SER A 438 -15.45 -6.00 12.25
N ALA A 439 -14.40 -6.19 11.45
CA ALA A 439 -13.03 -6.03 11.90
C ALA A 439 -12.73 -4.54 12.08
N HIS A 440 -12.50 -4.09 13.33
CA HIS A 440 -11.77 -2.85 13.52
C HIS A 440 -10.28 -3.14 13.28
N PRO A 441 -9.67 -2.62 12.19
CA PRO A 441 -8.22 -2.66 12.07
C PRO A 441 -7.65 -1.81 13.22
N TRP A 442 -6.41 -2.04 13.62
CA TRP A 442 -5.81 -1.33 14.76
C TRP A 442 -6.54 -1.57 16.11
N SER A 443 -7.46 -2.54 16.22
CA SER A 443 -8.15 -2.80 17.52
C SER A 443 -7.18 -3.20 18.64
N GLY A 444 -5.98 -3.70 18.30
CA GLY A 444 -4.87 -3.89 19.25
C GLY A 444 -4.45 -2.62 19.98
N TRP A 445 -4.48 -1.45 19.31
CA TRP A 445 -4.11 -0.15 19.89
C TRP A 445 -5.06 0.27 21.01
N PHE A 446 -6.32 -0.19 20.97
CA PHE A 446 -7.37 0.09 21.95
C PHE A 446 -7.60 -1.05 22.95
N ARG A 447 -7.10 -2.27 22.68
CA ARG A 447 -7.11 -3.40 23.62
C ARG A 447 -6.01 -3.32 24.66
N GLY A 448 -4.90 -2.63 24.38
CA GLY A 448 -3.98 -2.22 25.42
C GLY A 448 -4.69 -1.26 26.39
N GLN A 449 -4.79 -1.62 27.67
CA GLN A 449 -5.11 -0.63 28.69
C GLN A 449 -4.10 0.52 28.54
N PRO A 450 -4.55 1.80 28.41
CA PRO A 450 -3.62 2.91 28.42
C PRO A 450 -2.86 2.83 29.75
N PRO A 451 -1.51 2.75 29.74
CA PRO A 451 -0.76 2.35 30.93
C PRO A 451 -1.13 3.28 32.07
N THR A 452 -1.79 2.70 33.09
CA THR A 452 -2.28 3.42 34.26
C THR A 452 -1.17 4.32 34.75
N ARG A 453 -1.48 5.58 35.14
CA ARG A 453 -0.47 6.54 35.61
C ARG A 453 0.16 6.06 36.92
N GLN A 454 1.05 5.08 36.80
CA GLN A 454 1.85 4.50 37.86
C GLN A 454 2.63 5.62 38.51
N ARG A 455 2.52 5.66 39.84
CA ARG A 455 3.13 6.68 40.66
C ARG A 455 4.64 6.55 40.60
N VAL A 456 5.35 7.56 41.09
CA VAL A 456 6.82 7.59 40.98
C VAL A 456 7.45 6.47 41.82
N GLU A 457 6.77 6.01 42.88
CA GLU A 457 7.12 4.85 43.69
C GLU A 457 7.09 3.54 42.89
N ASP A 458 5.98 3.25 42.18
CA ASP A 458 5.80 2.00 41.41
C ASP A 458 6.92 1.79 40.38
N ARG A 459 7.31 2.89 39.69
CA ARG A 459 8.38 2.90 38.68
C ARG A 459 9.75 2.58 39.26
N ARG A 460 9.94 2.82 40.56
CA ARG A 460 11.18 2.50 41.28
C ARG A 460 11.21 1.02 41.65
N GLN A 461 10.13 0.50 42.24
CA GLN A 461 10.00 -0.93 42.56
C GLN A 461 10.15 -1.79 41.30
N THR A 462 9.44 -1.47 40.22
CA THR A 462 9.53 -2.18 38.92
C THR A 462 10.94 -2.14 38.31
N ARG A 463 11.77 -1.13 38.61
CA ARG A 463 13.19 -1.08 38.19
C ARG A 463 14.05 -1.97 39.06
N GLU A 464 13.88 -1.91 40.38
CA GLU A 464 14.62 -2.71 41.36
C GLU A 464 14.33 -4.22 41.17
N GLU A 465 13.08 -4.61 40.89
CA GLU A 465 12.67 -5.98 40.54
C GLU A 465 13.36 -6.48 39.26
N ARG A 466 13.30 -5.72 38.16
CA ARG A 466 13.99 -6.07 36.90
C ARG A 466 15.50 -6.10 37.04
N GLU A 467 16.08 -5.43 38.03
CA GLU A 467 17.50 -5.54 38.34
C GLU A 467 17.82 -6.79 39.16
N GLN A 468 16.98 -7.14 40.14
CA GLN A 468 17.08 -8.42 40.86
C GLN A 468 16.91 -9.62 39.93
N GLU A 469 15.97 -9.57 38.98
CA GLU A 469 15.73 -10.65 38.01
C GLU A 469 16.91 -10.83 37.05
N ARG A 470 17.46 -9.74 36.51
CA ARG A 470 18.71 -9.80 35.73
C ARG A 470 19.90 -10.32 36.54
N ARG A 471 19.99 -10.01 37.85
CA ARG A 471 20.99 -10.59 38.75
C ARG A 471 20.76 -12.10 38.98
N ARG A 472 19.51 -12.58 39.05
CA ARG A 472 19.19 -14.02 39.11
C ARG A 472 19.61 -14.74 37.83
N GLN A 473 19.19 -14.24 36.67
CA GLN A 473 19.55 -14.79 35.36
C GLN A 473 21.08 -14.83 35.14
N LEU A 474 21.80 -13.79 35.54
CA LEU A 474 23.28 -13.75 35.45
C LEU A 474 23.94 -14.80 36.37
N MET A 475 23.39 -15.04 37.56
CA MET A 475 23.86 -16.08 38.48
C MET A 475 23.54 -17.50 37.99
N GLU A 476 22.42 -17.66 37.28
CA GLU A 476 21.99 -18.91 36.67
C GLU A 476 22.85 -19.27 35.44
N HIS A 477 23.11 -18.31 34.55
CA HIS A 477 24.07 -18.46 33.45
C HIS A 477 25.46 -18.86 33.95
N ARG A 478 25.95 -18.21 35.01
CA ARG A 478 27.24 -18.57 35.63
C ARG A 478 27.25 -19.99 36.24
N ARG A 479 26.12 -20.49 36.73
CA ARG A 479 25.99 -21.89 37.20
C ARG A 479 26.00 -22.88 36.04
N GLU A 480 25.30 -22.57 34.95
CA GLU A 480 25.33 -23.35 33.71
C GLU A 480 26.75 -23.43 33.11
N GLU A 481 27.45 -22.29 32.99
CA GLU A 481 28.84 -22.24 32.53
C GLU A 481 29.78 -23.02 33.44
N ALA A 482 29.61 -22.91 34.77
CA ALA A 482 30.39 -23.70 35.72
C ALA A 482 30.15 -25.21 35.54
N ARG A 483 28.89 -25.63 35.32
CA ARG A 483 28.54 -27.05 35.09
C ARG A 483 29.16 -27.56 33.78
N LYS A 484 28.96 -26.86 32.66
CA LYS A 484 29.57 -27.18 31.35
C LYS A 484 31.10 -27.25 31.43
N LYS A 485 31.74 -26.35 32.20
CA LYS A 485 33.19 -26.32 32.41
C LYS A 485 33.70 -27.40 33.38
N GLN A 486 32.83 -28.01 34.18
CA GLN A 486 33.13 -29.20 34.97
C GLN A 486 32.96 -30.48 34.13
N GLU A 487 31.84 -30.60 33.41
CA GLU A 487 31.56 -31.68 32.44
C GLU A 487 32.74 -31.85 31.45
N GLN A 488 33.22 -30.75 30.85
CA GLN A 488 34.40 -30.75 29.97
C GLN A 488 35.71 -31.18 30.64
N LYS A 489 35.90 -30.89 31.94
CA LYS A 489 37.10 -31.32 32.68
C LYS A 489 37.06 -32.79 33.03
N GLU A 490 35.88 -33.32 33.33
CA GLU A 490 35.68 -34.75 33.61
C GLU A 490 35.84 -35.57 32.33
N GLU A 491 35.32 -35.10 31.20
CA GLU A 491 35.56 -35.73 29.90
C GLU A 491 37.04 -35.70 29.49
N MET A 492 37.72 -34.55 29.64
CA MET A 492 39.16 -34.44 29.36
C MET A 492 39.98 -35.41 30.22
N ARG A 493 39.65 -35.55 31.51
CA ARG A 493 40.28 -36.53 32.41
C ARG A 493 40.02 -37.97 31.97
N ARG A 494 38.81 -38.29 31.48
CA ARG A 494 38.49 -39.63 30.97
C ARG A 494 39.33 -39.97 29.75
N ARG A 495 39.41 -39.05 28.76
CA ARG A 495 40.27 -39.19 27.57
C ARG A 495 41.77 -39.30 27.93
N GLU A 496 42.22 -38.59 28.96
CA GLU A 496 43.60 -38.72 29.46
C GLU A 496 43.86 -40.09 30.11
N GLN A 497 42.90 -40.63 30.85
CA GLN A 497 42.99 -42.00 31.41
C GLN A 497 42.95 -43.07 30.31
N GLU A 498 42.10 -42.91 29.30
CA GLU A 498 42.01 -43.78 28.11
C GLU A 498 43.39 -43.85 27.41
N MET A 499 43.98 -42.71 27.01
CA MET A 499 45.31 -42.70 26.38
C MET A 499 46.43 -43.25 27.29
N ARG A 500 46.37 -43.01 28.61
CA ARG A 500 47.34 -43.58 29.57
C ARG A 500 47.23 -45.11 29.64
N GLN A 501 46.04 -45.69 29.51
CA GLN A 501 45.85 -47.15 29.45
C GLN A 501 46.33 -47.73 28.13
N GLU A 502 46.03 -47.09 26.99
CA GLU A 502 46.50 -47.51 25.68
C GLU A 502 48.04 -47.51 25.60
N PHE A 503 48.70 -46.45 26.09
CA PHE A 503 50.16 -46.36 26.14
C PHE A 503 50.78 -47.46 27.03
N GLN A 504 50.16 -47.80 28.17
CA GLN A 504 50.61 -48.92 28.99
C GLN A 504 50.40 -50.29 28.31
N ALA A 505 49.29 -50.48 27.61
CA ALA A 505 49.00 -51.69 26.86
C ALA A 505 49.98 -51.87 25.68
N GLN A 506 50.29 -50.81 24.94
CA GLN A 506 51.29 -50.81 23.89
C GLN A 506 52.69 -51.13 24.45
N LYS A 507 53.11 -50.45 25.53
CA LYS A 507 54.40 -50.72 26.19
C LYS A 507 54.52 -52.13 26.77
N LYS A 508 53.39 -52.77 27.10
CA LYS A 508 53.33 -54.19 27.49
C LYS A 508 53.53 -55.11 26.28
N ARG A 509 52.83 -54.86 25.16
CA ARG A 509 53.01 -55.59 23.89
C ARG A 509 54.44 -55.48 23.36
N GLU A 510 55.06 -54.29 23.44
CA GLU A 510 56.45 -54.06 23.05
C GLU A 510 57.42 -54.91 23.89
N LYS A 511 57.24 -54.95 25.21
CA LYS A 511 58.03 -55.83 26.11
C LYS A 511 57.81 -57.32 25.81
N GLU A 512 56.57 -57.73 25.56
CA GLU A 512 56.25 -59.11 25.19
C GLU A 512 56.89 -59.50 23.84
N GLY A 513 56.91 -58.58 22.88
CA GLY A 513 57.63 -58.72 21.61
C GLY A 513 59.15 -58.82 21.79
N ILE A 514 59.75 -57.98 22.65
CA ILE A 514 61.19 -58.06 22.98
C ILE A 514 61.53 -59.40 23.62
N VAL A 515 60.75 -59.89 24.59
CA VAL A 515 60.99 -61.19 25.23
C VAL A 515 60.80 -62.36 24.25
N ALA A 516 59.83 -62.26 23.33
CA ALA A 516 59.68 -63.24 22.25
C ALA A 516 60.90 -63.25 21.31
N LEU A 517 61.38 -62.07 20.90
CA LEU A 517 62.57 -61.92 20.06
C LEU A 517 63.85 -62.37 20.77
N GLU A 518 64.02 -62.11 22.07
CA GLU A 518 65.16 -62.64 22.85
C GLU A 518 65.13 -64.16 22.96
N LYS A 519 63.95 -64.76 23.12
CA LYS A 519 63.77 -66.22 23.14
C LYS A 519 64.09 -66.83 21.77
N GLU A 520 63.65 -66.18 20.70
CA GLU A 520 63.92 -66.61 19.33
C GLU A 520 65.39 -66.43 18.95
N LEU A 521 66.04 -65.34 19.36
CA LEU A 521 67.47 -65.09 19.15
C LEU A 521 68.34 -66.03 20.01
N LYS A 522 67.86 -66.45 21.19
CA LYS A 522 68.48 -67.57 21.95
C LYS A 522 68.32 -68.91 21.23
N ARG A 523 67.13 -69.20 20.67
CA ARG A 523 66.90 -70.40 19.84
C ARG A 523 67.82 -70.41 18.62
N GLU A 524 67.89 -69.29 17.89
CA GLU A 524 68.77 -69.13 16.74
C GLU A 524 70.26 -69.23 17.13
N ARG A 525 70.69 -68.72 18.29
CA ARG A 525 72.06 -68.91 18.78
C ARG A 525 72.37 -70.37 19.15
N GLN A 526 71.41 -71.10 19.72
CA GLN A 526 71.58 -72.53 20.00
C GLN A 526 71.58 -73.36 18.72
N GLU A 527 70.69 -73.06 17.78
CA GLU A 527 70.66 -73.69 16.45
C GLU A 527 71.95 -73.37 15.68
N ARG A 528 72.38 -72.10 15.60
CA ARG A 528 73.66 -71.69 15.03
C ARG A 528 74.83 -72.41 15.70
N SER A 529 74.93 -72.47 17.03
CA SER A 529 76.02 -73.18 17.71
C SER A 529 75.98 -74.70 17.46
N SER A 530 74.80 -75.30 17.31
CA SER A 530 74.67 -76.71 16.93
C SER A 530 75.03 -76.97 15.46
N VAL A 531 74.73 -76.01 14.57
CA VAL A 531 75.08 -76.02 13.15
C VAL A 531 76.55 -75.68 12.95
N GLU A 532 77.15 -74.85 13.81
CA GLU A 532 78.56 -74.50 13.85
C GLU A 532 79.38 -75.72 14.31
N LYS A 533 79.00 -76.37 15.43
CA LYS A 533 79.60 -77.67 15.80
C LYS A 533 79.45 -78.74 14.72
N LYS A 534 78.26 -78.90 14.14
CA LYS A 534 78.06 -79.80 12.99
C LYS A 534 78.90 -79.39 11.79
N LYS A 535 79.09 -78.09 11.55
CA LYS A 535 79.97 -77.58 10.49
C LYS A 535 81.45 -77.71 10.83
N ASP A 536 81.86 -77.75 12.09
CA ASP A 536 83.24 -78.02 12.48
C ASP A 536 83.54 -79.52 12.38
N GLU A 537 82.59 -80.38 12.76
CA GLU A 537 82.61 -81.83 12.53
C GLU A 537 82.56 -82.15 11.01
N GLU A 538 81.75 -81.42 10.25
CA GLU A 538 81.61 -81.54 8.80
C GLU A 538 82.76 -80.84 8.05
N ILE A 539 83.41 -79.82 8.60
CA ILE A 539 84.67 -79.25 8.07
C ILE A 539 85.83 -80.19 8.39
N ALA A 540 85.87 -80.84 9.56
CA ALA A 540 86.86 -81.89 9.82
C ALA A 540 86.69 -83.06 8.85
N ARG A 541 85.45 -83.53 8.62
CA ARG A 541 85.14 -84.52 7.57
C ARG A 541 85.45 -84.00 6.17
N LEU A 542 85.05 -82.78 5.81
CA LEU A 542 85.28 -82.21 4.48
C LEU A 542 86.72 -81.77 4.26
N GLN A 543 87.56 -81.58 5.27
CA GLN A 543 89.01 -81.45 5.10
C GLN A 543 89.62 -82.81 4.72
N VAL A 544 89.15 -83.90 5.31
CA VAL A 544 89.48 -85.28 4.90
C VAL A 544 88.90 -85.62 3.52
N GLU A 545 87.71 -85.13 3.18
CA GLU A 545 87.00 -85.46 1.94
C GLU A 545 87.38 -84.54 0.75
N LEU A 546 87.70 -83.27 0.97
CA LEU A 546 88.28 -82.35 -0.04
C LEU A 546 89.74 -82.70 -0.36
N ALA A 547 90.46 -83.33 0.58
CA ALA A 547 91.71 -84.01 0.25
C ALA A 547 91.50 -85.21 -0.70
N ARG A 548 90.27 -85.75 -0.81
CA ARG A 548 89.92 -86.93 -1.60
C ARG A 548 89.21 -86.63 -2.93
N LEU A 549 88.33 -85.62 -3.00
CA LEU A 549 87.38 -85.44 -4.11
C LEU A 549 87.32 -84.01 -4.68
N LYS A 550 88.29 -83.68 -5.55
CA LYS A 550 88.10 -82.67 -6.59
C LYS A 550 87.10 -83.18 -7.65
N ARG A 551 85.85 -82.67 -7.72
CA ARG A 551 85.00 -82.53 -8.96
C ARG A 551 83.54 -82.02 -8.72
N VAL A 552 83.16 -80.93 -9.42
CA VAL A 552 81.89 -80.73 -10.20
C VAL A 552 80.51 -80.53 -9.50
N THR A 553 80.13 -79.25 -9.27
CA THR A 553 78.89 -78.46 -9.68
C THR A 553 77.38 -78.93 -9.55
N PRO A 554 76.35 -78.01 -9.56
CA PRO A 554 75.03 -78.13 -8.83
C PRO A 554 73.70 -77.71 -9.60
N VAL A 555 72.63 -77.17 -8.90
CA VAL A 555 71.40 -76.34 -9.34
C VAL A 555 69.96 -76.99 -9.26
N THR A 556 68.86 -76.26 -8.87
CA THR A 556 67.36 -76.40 -9.20
C THR A 556 66.39 -75.42 -8.39
N SER A 557 65.03 -75.40 -8.61
CA SER A 557 63.90 -74.60 -7.95
C SER A 557 62.51 -75.35 -8.10
N PRO A 558 61.20 -74.87 -8.08
CA PRO A 558 60.46 -73.55 -7.91
C PRO A 558 59.10 -73.59 -7.06
N ALA A 559 58.13 -72.62 -7.18
CA ALA A 559 56.75 -72.63 -6.56
C ALA A 559 55.70 -71.59 -7.16
N ILE A 560 54.33 -71.73 -7.05
CA ILE A 560 53.31 -70.77 -7.63
C ILE A 560 51.76 -70.85 -7.19
N ARG A 561 51.02 -69.69 -7.22
CA ARG A 561 49.54 -69.38 -7.49
C ARG A 561 48.32 -69.57 -6.49
N SER A 562 47.07 -69.24 -6.91
CA SER A 562 45.96 -68.59 -6.12
C SER A 562 44.48 -68.60 -6.67
N SER A 563 43.51 -67.93 -5.98
CA SER A 563 42.27 -67.13 -6.45
C SER A 563 40.85 -67.73 -6.84
N GLY A 564 39.69 -66.99 -6.70
CA GLY A 564 38.31 -67.26 -7.31
C GLY A 564 37.00 -66.53 -6.74
N ALA A 565 35.85 -66.30 -7.48
CA ALA A 565 34.57 -65.55 -7.03
C ALA A 565 33.06 -65.80 -7.60
N PRO A 566 32.15 -64.87 -8.13
CA PRO A 566 30.68 -64.70 -7.69
C PRO A 566 29.47 -64.42 -8.74
N SER A 567 28.14 -64.21 -8.35
CA SER A 567 26.98 -63.40 -9.03
C SER A 567 25.42 -63.80 -8.77
N VAL A 568 24.31 -62.99 -9.11
CA VAL A 568 22.78 -63.26 -9.39
C VAL A 568 21.69 -62.05 -9.27
N LYS A 569 20.34 -62.13 -9.64
CA LYS A 569 19.27 -61.01 -9.93
C LYS A 569 17.65 -61.22 -9.85
N GLU A 570 16.80 -60.12 -9.93
CA GLU A 570 15.29 -59.82 -10.28
C GLU A 570 13.98 -60.34 -9.50
N PRO A 571 12.59 -60.06 -9.70
CA PRO A 571 11.62 -59.14 -10.50
C PRO A 571 10.23 -58.56 -9.81
N THR A 572 9.13 -58.08 -10.53
CA THR A 572 7.71 -57.53 -10.08
C THR A 572 6.54 -57.57 -11.19
N PRO A 573 5.26 -56.94 -11.29
CA PRO A 573 4.13 -56.24 -10.49
C PRO A 573 2.60 -56.79 -10.70
N VAL A 574 1.30 -56.26 -10.81
CA VAL A 574 0.35 -55.00 -10.94
C VAL A 574 -1.24 -55.29 -10.71
N ASN A 575 -2.30 -54.36 -10.88
CA ASN A 575 -3.80 -54.53 -11.38
C ASN A 575 -5.02 -53.43 -11.09
N PRO A 576 -6.44 -53.61 -10.94
CA PRO A 576 -7.60 -52.72 -11.48
C PRO A 576 -8.98 -52.32 -10.67
N SER A 577 -10.09 -51.72 -11.28
CA SER A 577 -11.42 -51.15 -10.69
C SER A 577 -12.80 -51.11 -11.55
N PRO A 578 -14.04 -50.67 -11.08
CA PRO A 578 -15.38 -50.66 -11.82
C PRO A 578 -16.26 -49.32 -11.99
N ARG A 579 -17.52 -49.36 -12.55
CA ARG A 579 -18.37 -48.21 -13.09
C ARG A 579 -19.95 -48.33 -13.00
N LEU A 580 -20.69 -47.21 -13.25
CA LEU A 580 -22.04 -47.05 -13.93
C LEU A 580 -22.28 -45.53 -14.29
N SER A 581 -23.34 -44.93 -14.89
CA SER A 581 -24.70 -45.28 -15.46
C SER A 581 -25.04 -44.42 -16.75
N ARG A 582 -26.32 -44.06 -17.10
CA ARG A 582 -26.65 -43.32 -18.38
C ARG A 582 -27.95 -42.46 -18.59
N ALA A 583 -28.96 -42.39 -17.72
CA ALA A 583 -30.32 -41.97 -18.14
C ALA A 583 -30.66 -40.44 -18.20
N SER A 584 -29.78 -39.53 -17.77
CA SER A 584 -30.15 -38.13 -17.47
C SER A 584 -29.78 -37.06 -18.51
N ARG A 585 -29.16 -37.40 -19.64
CA ARG A 585 -28.55 -36.40 -20.55
C ARG A 585 -29.52 -35.54 -21.34
N GLN A 586 -30.59 -36.11 -21.91
CA GLN A 586 -31.41 -35.40 -22.92
C GLN A 586 -32.03 -34.10 -22.38
N GLN A 587 -32.58 -34.12 -21.16
CA GLN A 587 -33.17 -32.93 -20.52
C GLN A 587 -32.12 -31.86 -20.16
N VAL A 588 -30.85 -32.23 -19.97
CA VAL A 588 -29.77 -31.28 -19.71
C VAL A 588 -29.33 -30.61 -20.99
N GLU A 589 -29.22 -31.35 -22.11
CA GLU A 589 -28.78 -30.80 -23.40
C GLU A 589 -29.69 -29.69 -23.93
N ASP A 590 -31.02 -29.85 -23.84
CA ASP A 590 -31.96 -28.84 -24.35
C ASP A 590 -32.07 -27.62 -23.42
N MET A 591 -31.93 -27.81 -22.10
CA MET A 591 -31.84 -26.71 -21.14
C MET A 591 -30.55 -25.90 -21.33
N VAL A 592 -29.42 -26.57 -21.59
CA VAL A 592 -28.14 -25.93 -21.91
C VAL A 592 -28.19 -25.17 -23.24
N ARG A 593 -28.87 -25.69 -24.27
CA ARG A 593 -29.08 -24.95 -25.53
C ARG A 593 -29.87 -23.67 -25.32
N SER A 594 -30.94 -23.71 -24.53
CA SER A 594 -31.74 -22.52 -24.20
C SER A 594 -30.94 -21.46 -23.46
N LEU A 595 -30.15 -21.87 -22.46
CA LEU A 595 -29.23 -20.97 -21.73
C LEU A 595 -28.16 -20.36 -22.65
N LEU A 596 -27.48 -21.18 -23.45
CA LEU A 596 -26.43 -20.71 -24.37
C LEU A 596 -26.95 -19.70 -25.39
N GLY A 597 -28.16 -19.90 -25.94
CA GLY A 597 -28.79 -18.94 -26.85
C GLY A 597 -29.04 -17.58 -26.19
N ALA A 598 -29.55 -17.58 -24.95
CA ALA A 598 -29.80 -16.36 -24.20
C ALA A 598 -28.50 -15.63 -23.80
N THR A 599 -27.47 -16.37 -23.38
CA THR A 599 -26.17 -15.77 -23.04
C THR A 599 -25.43 -15.25 -24.26
N LEU A 600 -25.49 -15.93 -25.41
CA LEU A 600 -24.87 -15.46 -26.66
C LEU A 600 -25.50 -14.15 -27.14
N HIS A 601 -26.83 -14.04 -27.13
CA HIS A 601 -27.50 -12.80 -27.55
C HIS A 601 -27.25 -11.64 -26.56
N SER A 602 -27.08 -11.95 -25.26
CA SER A 602 -26.68 -10.97 -24.25
C SER A 602 -25.22 -10.55 -24.38
N LEU A 603 -24.32 -11.47 -24.75
CA LEU A 603 -22.90 -11.19 -24.99
C LEU A 603 -22.70 -10.34 -26.25
N ASP A 604 -23.41 -10.61 -27.34
CA ASP A 604 -23.35 -9.81 -28.58
C ASP A 604 -23.77 -8.35 -28.32
N LEU A 605 -24.83 -8.15 -27.52
CA LEU A 605 -25.31 -6.82 -27.11
C LEU A 605 -24.32 -6.10 -26.17
N VAL A 606 -23.62 -6.82 -25.29
CA VAL A 606 -22.62 -6.25 -24.36
C VAL A 606 -21.27 -5.98 -25.02
N ALA A 607 -20.87 -6.81 -26.00
CA ALA A 607 -19.60 -6.67 -26.72
C ALA A 607 -19.62 -5.57 -27.78
N HIS A 608 -20.79 -5.28 -28.37
CA HIS A 608 -20.92 -4.34 -29.48
C HIS A 608 -21.82 -3.12 -29.19
N GLY A 609 -22.61 -3.13 -28.12
CA GLY A 609 -23.57 -2.06 -27.81
C GLY A 609 -24.77 -2.04 -28.77
N SER A 610 -25.45 -0.89 -28.86
CA SER A 610 -26.45 -0.67 -29.93
C SER A 610 -25.77 -0.52 -31.30
N GLU A 611 -26.52 -0.67 -32.40
CA GLU A 611 -25.96 -0.54 -33.77
C GLU A 611 -25.22 0.79 -34.02
N GLU A 612 -25.68 1.87 -33.39
CA GLU A 612 -25.09 3.21 -33.45
C GLU A 612 -23.80 3.33 -32.62
N GLN A 613 -23.63 2.51 -31.59
CA GLN A 613 -22.38 2.39 -30.82
C GLN A 613 -21.39 1.45 -31.53
N ARG A 614 -21.88 0.34 -32.07
CA ARG A 614 -21.09 -0.64 -32.87
C ARG A 614 -20.42 0.04 -34.05
N THR A 615 -21.19 0.78 -34.86
CA THR A 615 -20.66 1.49 -36.04
C THR A 615 -19.64 2.58 -35.69
N ASN A 616 -19.81 3.26 -34.55
CA ASN A 616 -18.83 4.25 -34.08
C ASN A 616 -17.52 3.58 -33.59
N LEU A 617 -17.63 2.46 -32.87
CA LEU A 617 -16.48 1.63 -32.48
C LEU A 617 -15.75 1.07 -33.70
N ASP A 618 -16.46 0.53 -34.68
CA ASP A 618 -15.88 0.00 -35.93
C ASP A 618 -15.11 1.09 -36.71
N ILE A 619 -15.61 2.33 -36.72
CA ILE A 619 -14.90 3.49 -37.31
C ILE A 619 -13.62 3.81 -36.53
N ILE A 620 -13.69 3.93 -35.20
CA ILE A 620 -12.53 4.24 -34.36
C ILE A 620 -11.46 3.13 -34.43
N THR A 621 -11.86 1.87 -34.40
CA THR A 621 -10.97 0.72 -34.55
C THR A 621 -10.32 0.69 -35.93
N LYS A 622 -11.07 0.99 -37.00
CA LYS A 622 -10.52 1.07 -38.36
C LYS A 622 -9.49 2.19 -38.52
N ASP A 623 -9.76 3.37 -37.96
CA ASP A 623 -8.85 4.52 -37.99
C ASP A 623 -7.56 4.28 -37.19
N ALA A 624 -7.69 3.64 -36.02
CA ALA A 624 -6.56 3.21 -35.19
C ALA A 624 -5.72 2.10 -35.87
N LEU A 625 -6.35 1.15 -36.56
CA LEU A 625 -5.66 0.11 -37.33
C LEU A 625 -4.93 0.68 -38.54
N GLN A 626 -5.54 1.62 -39.26
CA GLN A 626 -4.90 2.33 -40.38
C GLN A 626 -3.68 3.12 -39.89
N THR A 627 -3.84 3.92 -38.84
CA THR A 627 -2.76 4.69 -38.21
C THR A 627 -1.60 3.79 -37.77
N ASN A 628 -1.88 2.64 -37.17
CA ASN A 628 -0.86 1.69 -36.71
C ASN A 628 -0.18 0.94 -37.90
N SER A 629 -0.91 0.66 -38.98
CA SER A 629 -0.34 0.15 -40.25
C SER A 629 0.64 1.16 -40.87
N ASP A 630 0.26 2.43 -40.94
CA ASP A 630 1.07 3.46 -41.59
C ASP A 630 2.30 3.83 -40.74
N GLN A 631 2.18 3.79 -39.41
CA GLN A 631 3.34 3.84 -38.50
C GLN A 631 4.28 2.63 -38.68
N TYR A 632 3.75 1.42 -38.89
CA TYR A 632 4.56 0.22 -39.14
C TYR A 632 5.40 0.36 -40.42
N LYS A 633 4.76 0.79 -41.52
CA LYS A 633 5.43 1.06 -42.80
C LYS A 633 6.50 2.14 -42.69
N GLU A 634 6.22 3.23 -41.98
CA GLU A 634 7.19 4.30 -41.80
C GLU A 634 8.41 3.85 -40.97
N ALA A 635 8.20 3.08 -39.90
CA ALA A 635 9.28 2.53 -39.10
C ALA A 635 10.15 1.51 -39.89
N GLU A 636 9.55 0.71 -40.79
CA GLU A 636 10.32 -0.14 -41.70
C GLU A 636 11.14 0.68 -42.71
N ARG A 637 10.56 1.74 -43.29
CA ARG A 637 11.28 2.65 -44.21
C ARG A 637 12.43 3.38 -43.52
N GLU A 638 12.26 3.81 -42.28
CA GLU A 638 13.29 4.50 -41.49
C GLU A 638 14.44 3.55 -41.10
N LEU A 639 14.14 2.30 -40.72
CA LEU A 639 15.15 1.33 -40.26
C LEU A 639 15.83 0.55 -41.38
N PHE A 640 15.11 0.23 -42.46
CA PHE A 640 15.57 -0.68 -43.52
C PHE A 640 15.62 -0.03 -44.92
N GLY A 641 15.27 1.26 -45.03
CA GLY A 641 15.25 2.01 -46.29
C GLY A 641 14.12 1.64 -47.27
N ARG A 642 13.30 0.64 -46.92
CA ARG A 642 12.15 0.14 -47.69
C ARG A 642 11.18 -0.59 -46.77
N GLU A 643 9.91 -0.69 -47.18
CA GLU A 643 8.95 -1.62 -46.59
C GLU A 643 9.40 -3.07 -46.90
N LEU A 644 9.26 -3.99 -45.93
CA LEU A 644 9.70 -5.38 -46.03
C LEU A 644 8.50 -6.31 -46.24
N ASN A 645 8.54 -7.13 -47.29
CA ASN A 645 7.49 -8.11 -47.54
C ASN A 645 7.71 -9.37 -46.70
N THR A 646 6.69 -10.22 -46.59
CA THR A 646 6.82 -11.56 -45.97
C THR A 646 7.98 -12.35 -46.57
N ASP A 647 8.14 -12.30 -47.89
CA ASP A 647 9.26 -12.90 -48.63
C ASP A 647 10.65 -12.35 -48.24
N ASP A 648 10.75 -11.11 -47.78
CA ASP A 648 12.00 -10.54 -47.29
C ASP A 648 12.30 -11.05 -45.86
N TRP A 649 11.29 -11.03 -44.99
CA TRP A 649 11.38 -11.55 -43.62
C TRP A 649 11.69 -13.05 -43.56
N ASP A 650 11.07 -13.86 -44.43
CA ASP A 650 11.28 -15.32 -44.45
C ASP A 650 12.65 -15.74 -44.98
N ARG A 651 13.38 -14.84 -45.64
CA ARG A 651 14.76 -15.05 -46.11
C ARG A 651 15.82 -14.62 -45.09
N MET A 652 15.44 -13.97 -43.99
CA MET A 652 16.36 -13.65 -42.89
C MET A 652 16.57 -14.87 -42.00
N ASP A 653 17.83 -15.12 -41.62
CA ASP A 653 18.18 -16.09 -40.59
C ASP A 653 17.56 -15.72 -39.23
N GLU A 654 17.29 -16.70 -38.38
CA GLU A 654 16.46 -16.53 -37.17
C GLU A 654 17.02 -15.50 -36.17
N GLU A 655 18.35 -15.39 -36.07
CA GLU A 655 19.03 -14.41 -35.22
C GLU A 655 18.92 -12.97 -35.79
N GLU A 656 19.08 -12.81 -37.11
CA GLU A 656 18.87 -11.52 -37.80
C GLU A 656 17.41 -11.07 -37.72
N ARG A 657 16.47 -12.00 -37.96
CA ARG A 657 15.03 -11.78 -37.87
C ARG A 657 14.65 -11.27 -36.47
N SER A 658 15.12 -11.96 -35.43
CA SER A 658 14.91 -11.58 -34.03
C SER A 658 15.48 -10.19 -33.69
N GLU A 659 16.70 -9.88 -34.17
CA GLU A 659 17.29 -8.56 -33.92
C GLU A 659 16.57 -7.43 -34.67
N ASN A 660 16.13 -7.68 -35.91
CA ASN A 660 15.42 -6.70 -36.73
C ASN A 660 13.99 -6.47 -36.23
N THR A 661 13.27 -7.50 -35.79
CA THR A 661 11.99 -7.33 -35.07
C THR A 661 12.18 -6.53 -33.77
N ARG A 662 13.26 -6.76 -33.02
CA ARG A 662 13.58 -5.98 -31.81
C ARG A 662 13.86 -4.51 -32.11
N LYS A 663 14.57 -4.18 -33.20
CA LYS A 663 14.79 -2.81 -33.67
C LYS A 663 13.46 -2.14 -34.04
N LEU A 664 12.64 -2.81 -34.85
CA LEU A 664 11.34 -2.32 -35.32
C LEU A 664 10.36 -2.04 -34.16
N MET A 665 10.23 -2.98 -33.22
CA MET A 665 9.40 -2.80 -32.02
C MET A 665 9.92 -1.70 -31.07
N THR A 666 11.23 -1.40 -31.10
CA THR A 666 11.79 -0.26 -30.36
C THR A 666 11.41 1.05 -31.04
N ARG A 667 11.61 1.18 -32.35
CA ARG A 667 11.29 2.41 -33.10
C ARG A 667 9.79 2.71 -33.10
N LEU A 668 8.93 1.70 -33.23
CA LEU A 668 7.47 1.87 -33.13
C LEU A 668 7.01 2.36 -31.76
N LYS A 669 7.75 2.05 -30.70
CA LYS A 669 7.48 2.58 -29.36
C LYS A 669 7.89 4.06 -29.27
N GLU A 670 9.06 4.41 -29.80
CA GLU A 670 9.53 5.80 -29.86
C GLU A 670 8.56 6.68 -30.68
N MET A 671 8.21 6.28 -31.90
CA MET A 671 7.24 7.01 -32.74
C MET A 671 5.87 7.17 -32.08
N ARG A 672 5.44 6.19 -31.27
CA ARG A 672 4.18 6.26 -30.52
C ARG A 672 4.27 7.23 -29.33
N ASP A 673 5.41 7.29 -28.66
CA ASP A 673 5.65 8.25 -27.57
C ASP A 673 5.91 9.68 -28.13
N GLU A 674 6.56 9.82 -29.29
CA GLU A 674 6.66 11.06 -30.08
C GLU A 674 5.27 11.56 -30.51
N SER A 675 4.43 10.68 -31.07
CA SER A 675 3.05 11.00 -31.46
C SER A 675 2.21 11.47 -30.26
N ARG A 676 2.45 10.90 -29.07
CA ARG A 676 1.80 11.32 -27.82
C ARG A 676 2.31 12.66 -27.29
N LEU A 677 3.59 12.99 -27.52
CA LEU A 677 4.18 14.29 -27.17
C LEU A 677 3.71 15.41 -28.12
N ASN A 678 3.45 15.07 -29.39
CA ASN A 678 2.93 16.01 -30.39
C ASN A 678 1.41 16.23 -30.31
N ALA A 679 0.70 15.44 -29.50
CA ALA A 679 -0.75 15.53 -29.27
C ALA A 679 -1.12 16.27 -27.96
N THR A 680 -0.19 17.03 -27.36
CA THR A 680 -0.36 17.76 -26.07
C THR A 680 0.21 19.17 -26.08
#